data_AF-A0AAQ3TXI3-F1
#
_entry.id   AF-A0AAQ3TXI3-F1
#
_cell.length_a   1.000
_cell.length_b   1.000
_cell.length_c   1.000
_cell.angle_alpha   90.00
_cell.angle_beta   90.00
_cell.angle_gamma   90.00
#
_symmetry.space_group_name_H-M   'P 1'
#
loop_
_entity.id
_entity.type
_entity.pdbx_description
1 polymer ?
#
loop_
_entity_poly.entity_id
_entity_poly.type
_entity_poly.pdbx_seq_one_letter_code
_entity_poly.pdbx_strand_id
1 'polypeptide(L)'
;MESSPLPIGLRTRAGSPPPPTPAGPLPADGAGGPSPAADPRSDSAAPDGTPPRVVASGAAPASSTPRPSAAAPTGSLPWVAASSAGPSSSPMSGPAAPAGLAPWDGASGAGPSSTPAAATPTDRVAAPSPGATLAPAAASRTGCPPIVVPVPPVANAHRMTTRGKTGFHLPVDRLNLHAAALSPVPKTYRGALADPNWRSAMTEEFEALQANGTWDLVPRPPGVNLVSGKWIFRHKLHPDGSLARYKARWVLRGFTQRPGIDFDETFSPVVKPATIRTVLTLALARDWPVHQLDVNNAFLHGTLSETVYCVQPSGFVDPQHPDHVCRLNKSLYGLKQAPRAWFSRFATHLLSLGFTEAKTDASLFIFHRGTETVYLLLYVDDIVLTASSDALLRRTIDALQREFSMKDLGPLHHFLGLSVTRQHGSIHLSQRHYILEILERAGMTDCKPCSTPIDTQSKLSATGDPVNNATDYRSIAGALQYLTFTRPDIAYAVQQVCLFMHDPRMPHLALIKRILRYLRGTLDHGLILHRTDPSALVVYTDADWAGCPDTRKSTSGYGVFLGDNLISWSSKRQPTVSRSSAEAEYRAVANGVAEASWLRKLLLELRSPLTRTTLVYCDNISAVYLSTNPVQHQRTKHVEIDLHFVRERVAIGQVRVLHVPTSSQYADIFTKGLPTSVFMEFRSSLNVRPSTVSTAGEC
;
A
#
# COMPACT_ATOMS: atom_id res chain seq x y z
N MET A 1 12.72 -21.30 61.45
CA MET A 1 13.02 -20.01 60.80
C MET A 1 11.80 -19.64 59.97
N GLU A 2 10.65 -19.23 60.53
CA GLU A 2 10.41 -18.20 61.57
C GLU A 2 10.80 -16.80 61.09
N SER A 3 9.99 -15.74 61.24
CA SER A 3 8.65 -15.65 61.86
C SER A 3 7.89 -14.36 61.48
N SER A 4 6.55 -14.39 61.58
CA SER A 4 5.66 -13.22 61.81
C SER A 4 5.29 -13.18 63.32
N PRO A 5 4.65 -12.13 63.92
CA PRO A 5 3.91 -11.00 63.31
C PRO A 5 4.07 -9.60 64.00
N LEU A 6 3.20 -8.64 63.61
CA LEU A 6 2.42 -7.57 64.33
C LEU A 6 2.63 -7.28 65.87
N PRO A 7 2.06 -6.22 66.53
CA PRO A 7 1.11 -5.12 66.13
C PRO A 7 1.45 -3.69 66.72
N ILE A 8 0.41 -2.83 66.95
CA ILE A 8 0.31 -1.59 67.80
C ILE A 8 0.54 -0.24 67.06
N GLY A 9 -0.26 0.84 67.22
CA GLY A 9 -1.46 1.09 68.06
C GLY A 9 -2.17 2.46 67.79
N LEU A 10 -3.34 2.71 68.42
CA LEU A 10 -4.31 3.81 68.12
C LEU A 10 -3.95 5.21 68.68
N ARG A 11 -4.53 6.30 68.13
CA ARG A 11 -5.48 7.22 68.86
C ARG A 11 -6.18 8.37 68.08
N THR A 12 -7.52 8.46 68.28
CA THR A 12 -8.44 9.64 68.42
C THR A 12 -8.57 10.83 67.42
N ARG A 13 -9.78 10.92 66.82
CA ARG A 13 -10.77 12.06 66.77
C ARG A 13 -10.29 13.54 66.71
N ALA A 14 -10.82 14.32 65.73
CA ALA A 14 -11.94 15.29 65.89
C ALA A 14 -11.95 16.43 64.81
N GLY A 15 -13.13 17.00 64.51
CA GLY A 15 -13.28 18.33 63.90
C GLY A 15 -14.00 18.42 62.53
N SER A 16 -15.17 19.07 62.48
CA SER A 16 -15.91 19.45 61.26
C SER A 16 -16.43 20.90 61.35
N PRO A 17 -16.27 21.75 60.31
CA PRO A 17 -16.97 23.05 60.20
C PRO A 17 -18.31 22.97 59.44
N PRO A 18 -19.17 24.02 59.49
CA PRO A 18 -20.60 23.93 59.13
C PRO A 18 -21.01 24.54 57.77
N PRO A 19 -22.26 24.31 57.30
CA PRO A 19 -22.87 24.97 56.14
C PRO A 19 -23.71 26.22 56.49
N PRO A 20 -24.06 27.07 55.51
CA PRO A 20 -25.10 28.12 55.63
C PRO A 20 -26.46 27.72 55.03
N THR A 21 -27.55 28.33 55.53
CA THR A 21 -28.96 28.10 55.13
C THR A 21 -29.77 29.44 55.11
N PRO A 22 -31.01 29.50 54.55
CA PRO A 22 -31.48 30.69 53.82
C PRO A 22 -32.67 31.48 54.42
N ALA A 23 -32.98 32.65 53.83
CA ALA A 23 -34.29 33.32 53.82
C ALA A 23 -34.43 34.31 52.63
N GLY A 24 -35.68 34.68 52.25
CA GLY A 24 -36.03 35.70 51.23
C GLY A 24 -36.53 37.03 51.86
N PRO A 25 -37.40 37.86 51.21
CA PRO A 25 -38.22 37.62 50.00
C PRO A 25 -38.23 38.79 48.94
N LEU A 26 -39.25 38.82 48.09
CA LEU A 26 -39.54 39.76 46.97
C LEU A 26 -39.92 41.21 47.41
N PRO A 27 -39.91 42.20 46.48
CA PRO A 27 -41.14 42.56 45.74
C PRO A 27 -40.94 42.68 44.20
N ALA A 28 -41.86 43.36 43.49
CA ALA A 28 -42.17 43.17 42.06
C ALA A 28 -41.87 44.39 41.15
N ASP A 29 -42.47 44.36 39.94
CA ASP A 29 -42.52 45.36 38.84
C ASP A 29 -41.24 45.55 37.98
N GLY A 30 -41.33 45.69 36.65
CA GLY A 30 -42.51 45.67 35.78
C GLY A 30 -42.21 45.61 34.26
N ALA A 31 -43.29 45.42 33.49
CA ALA A 31 -43.45 45.26 32.03
C ALA A 31 -42.42 45.87 31.03
N GLY A 32 -42.25 45.23 29.86
CA GLY A 32 -41.87 45.94 28.62
C GLY A 32 -41.08 45.16 27.55
N GLY A 33 -41.75 44.82 26.44
CA GLY A 33 -41.15 44.73 25.09
C GLY A 33 -42.03 45.54 24.11
N PRO A 34 -41.79 45.56 22.78
CA PRO A 34 -40.82 44.78 21.99
C PRO A 34 -39.99 45.61 20.96
N SER A 35 -39.26 44.93 20.08
CA SER A 35 -38.81 45.37 18.73
C SER A 35 -39.94 46.02 17.88
N PRO A 36 -39.72 46.86 16.83
CA PRO A 36 -38.80 46.53 15.72
C PRO A 36 -38.16 47.66 14.85
N ALA A 37 -37.30 47.21 13.91
CA ALA A 37 -37.04 47.69 12.53
C ALA A 37 -36.71 49.18 12.21
N ALA A 38 -35.64 49.40 11.41
CA ALA A 38 -35.74 49.77 9.97
C ALA A 38 -34.36 50.13 9.34
N ASP A 39 -34.14 49.76 8.07
CA ASP A 39 -33.14 50.40 7.18
C ASP A 39 -33.66 51.76 6.67
N PRO A 40 -32.80 52.63 6.13
CA PRO A 40 -32.88 52.80 4.67
C PRO A 40 -31.53 52.87 3.92
N ARG A 41 -31.65 52.85 2.60
CA ARG A 41 -30.60 53.01 1.55
C ARG A 41 -30.16 54.51 1.49
N SER A 42 -29.19 54.97 0.68
CA SER A 42 -28.62 54.48 -0.60
C SER A 42 -27.28 55.17 -0.96
N ASP A 43 -26.68 54.77 -2.08
CA ASP A 43 -25.79 55.57 -2.98
C ASP A 43 -24.41 56.07 -2.47
N SER A 44 -23.38 56.35 -3.30
CA SER A 44 -23.01 55.85 -4.65
C SER A 44 -21.56 56.24 -5.00
N ALA A 45 -21.05 55.75 -6.15
CA ALA A 45 -19.88 56.23 -6.91
C ALA A 45 -18.44 56.01 -6.36
N ALA A 46 -17.50 55.91 -7.32
CA ALA A 46 -16.04 55.89 -7.14
C ALA A 46 -15.43 57.22 -7.67
N PRO A 47 -14.09 57.39 -7.63
CA PRO A 47 -13.36 57.29 -8.91
C PRO A 47 -11.93 56.69 -8.82
N ASP A 48 -11.32 56.50 -9.99
CA ASP A 48 -9.92 56.12 -10.23
C ASP A 48 -8.88 57.15 -9.77
N GLY A 49 -7.60 56.74 -9.63
CA GLY A 49 -6.48 57.68 -9.56
C GLY A 49 -5.13 57.14 -9.05
N THR A 50 -4.28 56.62 -9.95
CA THR A 50 -2.83 56.38 -9.71
C THR A 50 -2.00 56.86 -10.91
N PRO A 51 -0.68 57.11 -10.79
CA PRO A 51 0.13 57.57 -9.65
C PRO A 51 1.08 58.75 -10.08
N PRO A 52 2.10 59.11 -9.28
CA PRO A 52 3.38 59.56 -9.86
C PRO A 52 4.63 58.87 -9.26
N ARG A 53 5.80 59.06 -9.91
CA ARG A 53 7.06 58.33 -9.65
C ARG A 53 8.32 59.20 -9.87
N VAL A 54 9.11 59.44 -8.82
CA VAL A 54 10.45 60.09 -8.81
C VAL A 54 11.21 59.59 -7.56
N VAL A 55 12.53 59.43 -7.41
CA VAL A 55 13.67 58.91 -8.20
C VAL A 55 14.94 59.13 -7.33
N ALA A 56 15.69 58.06 -7.05
CA ALA A 56 17.14 57.97 -6.77
C ALA A 56 17.84 58.53 -5.48
N SER A 57 18.96 57.85 -5.16
CA SER A 57 20.11 58.20 -4.27
C SER A 57 19.90 58.20 -2.74
N GLY A 58 20.90 57.85 -1.91
CA GLY A 58 22.20 57.22 -2.22
C GLY A 58 23.20 57.16 -1.04
N ALA A 59 24.21 56.27 -1.15
CA ALA A 59 25.41 56.14 -0.31
C ALA A 59 25.28 55.70 1.17
N ALA A 60 26.42 55.33 1.77
CA ALA A 60 26.61 54.85 3.14
C ALA A 60 27.57 55.77 3.92
N PRO A 61 27.93 55.43 5.18
CA PRO A 61 29.28 54.85 5.37
C PRO A 61 29.32 53.68 6.38
N ALA A 62 30.53 53.17 6.65
CA ALA A 62 30.77 51.96 7.45
C ALA A 62 31.90 52.12 8.48
N SER A 63 31.89 51.29 9.54
CA SER A 63 33.00 50.88 10.44
C SER A 63 32.39 50.21 11.69
N SER A 64 33.04 49.30 12.43
CA SER A 64 34.37 48.69 12.29
C SER A 64 34.38 47.21 12.72
N THR A 65 35.37 46.47 12.22
CA THR A 65 35.85 45.15 12.69
C THR A 65 36.52 45.25 14.09
N PRO A 66 36.79 44.16 14.87
CA PRO A 66 37.33 42.88 14.37
C PRO A 66 36.85 41.56 15.03
N ARG A 67 37.38 40.46 14.48
CA ARG A 67 37.40 39.08 15.01
C ARG A 67 38.47 38.96 16.13
N PRO A 68 38.40 37.97 17.03
CA PRO A 68 39.08 36.70 16.75
C PRO A 68 38.32 35.43 17.21
N SER A 69 39.05 34.34 17.47
CA SER A 69 38.57 32.95 17.50
C SER A 69 38.42 32.35 18.90
N ALA A 70 37.78 31.17 18.94
CA ALA A 70 37.93 30.08 19.92
C ALA A 70 37.50 30.29 21.38
N ALA A 71 36.38 29.63 21.74
CA ALA A 71 36.27 28.81 22.94
C ALA A 71 35.12 27.79 22.78
N ALA A 72 35.27 26.58 23.32
CA ALA A 72 34.14 25.75 23.71
C ALA A 72 33.74 26.12 25.15
N PRO A 73 32.50 25.80 25.57
CA PRO A 73 32.44 24.94 26.76
C PRO A 73 31.42 23.81 26.66
N THR A 74 31.64 22.80 27.50
CA THR A 74 30.70 21.74 27.83
C THR A 74 29.47 22.29 28.56
N GLY A 75 28.30 21.65 28.36
CA GLY A 75 27.03 22.10 28.93
C GLY A 75 25.97 20.99 28.96
N SER A 76 26.22 19.94 29.74
CA SER A 76 25.28 18.83 29.95
C SER A 76 24.13 19.24 30.88
N LEU A 77 22.87 18.91 30.54
CA LEU A 77 21.72 18.62 31.43
C LEU A 77 20.57 18.05 30.54
N PRO A 78 19.51 17.41 31.10
CA PRO A 78 18.94 16.21 30.46
C PRO A 78 17.75 16.43 29.52
N TRP A 79 17.64 15.53 28.53
CA TRP A 79 16.47 15.36 27.68
C TRP A 79 15.45 14.43 28.35
N VAL A 80 14.26 14.94 28.70
CA VAL A 80 13.14 14.13 29.21
C VAL A 80 12.39 13.51 28.02
N ALA A 81 12.63 12.23 27.74
CA ALA A 81 11.98 11.50 26.67
C ALA A 81 10.59 11.00 27.09
N ALA A 82 9.52 11.61 26.55
CA ALA A 82 8.16 11.10 26.70
C ALA A 82 7.93 9.92 25.74
N SER A 83 7.85 8.69 26.27
CA SER A 83 7.72 7.47 25.47
C SER A 83 6.30 7.26 24.93
N SER A 84 6.13 7.19 23.61
CA SER A 84 4.91 6.71 22.95
C SER A 84 5.10 5.26 22.46
N ALA A 85 4.55 4.30 23.21
CA ALA A 85 4.73 2.88 22.89
C ALA A 85 3.89 2.42 21.68
N GLY A 86 4.53 1.69 20.75
CA GLY A 86 3.86 0.88 19.73
C GLY A 86 3.97 -0.61 20.08
N PRO A 87 2.95 -1.45 19.77
CA PRO A 87 2.91 -2.83 20.26
C PRO A 87 3.86 -3.77 19.50
N SER A 88 4.90 -4.24 20.18
CA SER A 88 5.74 -5.35 19.74
C SER A 88 5.08 -6.69 20.05
N SER A 89 4.89 -7.55 19.04
CA SER A 89 4.57 -8.97 19.24
C SER A 89 5.78 -9.84 18.91
N SER A 90 6.13 -10.74 19.82
CA SER A 90 7.10 -11.81 19.61
C SER A 90 6.65 -13.03 20.42
N PRO A 91 6.72 -14.25 19.87
CA PRO A 91 6.15 -15.43 20.52
C PRO A 91 7.12 -16.03 21.55
N MET A 92 6.57 -16.58 22.63
CA MET A 92 7.26 -17.58 23.45
C MET A 92 6.38 -18.80 23.69
N SER A 93 7.07 -19.91 23.96
CA SER A 93 6.57 -21.28 24.08
C SER A 93 5.45 -21.50 25.10
N GLY A 94 4.71 -22.60 24.94
CA GLY A 94 3.98 -23.25 26.04
C GLY A 94 4.93 -23.92 27.06
N PRO A 95 4.45 -24.76 28.01
CA PRO A 95 3.42 -25.79 27.76
C PRO A 95 2.34 -25.96 28.86
N ALA A 96 1.33 -26.79 28.61
CA ALA A 96 0.77 -27.81 29.54
C ALA A 96 -0.48 -28.49 28.93
N ALA A 97 -0.70 -29.77 29.27
CA ALA A 97 -1.99 -30.44 29.14
C ALA A 97 -2.72 -30.45 30.50
N PRO A 98 -4.00 -30.84 30.57
CA PRO A 98 -4.22 -32.20 31.07
C PRO A 98 -5.32 -33.01 30.37
N ALA A 99 -5.45 -34.25 30.84
CA ALA A 99 -6.35 -35.32 30.41
C ALA A 99 -7.81 -34.92 30.12
N GLY A 100 -8.43 -35.64 29.16
CA GLY A 100 -9.87 -35.56 28.90
C GLY A 100 -10.70 -36.54 29.73
N LEU A 101 -12.00 -36.57 29.43
CA LEU A 101 -12.97 -37.59 29.83
C LEU A 101 -13.94 -37.82 28.67
N ALA A 102 -14.55 -39.01 28.62
CA ALA A 102 -15.47 -39.43 27.57
C ALA A 102 -16.87 -39.77 28.18
N PRO A 103 -17.82 -40.40 27.45
CA PRO A 103 -19.10 -39.77 27.16
C PRO A 103 -20.26 -40.32 28.00
N TRP A 104 -21.47 -39.77 27.80
CA TRP A 104 -22.71 -40.45 28.16
C TRP A 104 -23.83 -40.22 27.14
N ASP A 105 -24.61 -41.27 26.89
CA ASP A 105 -25.78 -41.30 26.01
C ASP A 105 -27.06 -40.78 26.70
N GLY A 106 -28.05 -40.37 25.89
CA GLY A 106 -29.40 -40.04 26.36
C GLY A 106 -30.36 -39.90 25.17
N ALA A 107 -31.44 -40.68 25.15
CA ALA A 107 -32.30 -40.86 23.98
C ALA A 107 -33.76 -40.39 24.20
N SER A 108 -34.59 -40.51 23.14
CA SER A 108 -36.05 -40.24 23.04
C SER A 108 -36.44 -38.83 22.57
N GLY A 109 -37.48 -38.64 21.73
CA GLY A 109 -38.27 -39.63 20.98
C GLY A 109 -39.59 -39.08 20.36
N ALA A 110 -40.09 -39.77 19.33
CA ALA A 110 -41.43 -39.68 18.70
C ALA A 110 -41.85 -38.42 17.88
N GLY A 111 -42.76 -38.64 16.91
CA GLY A 111 -43.50 -37.65 16.09
C GLY A 111 -45.00 -37.61 16.46
N PRO A 112 -46.00 -37.59 15.53
CA PRO A 112 -45.94 -37.74 14.05
C PRO A 112 -46.94 -36.87 13.21
N SER A 113 -46.95 -37.08 11.87
CA SER A 113 -48.06 -36.82 10.90
C SER A 113 -48.48 -35.36 10.59
N SER A 114 -49.19 -35.01 9.50
CA SER A 114 -49.95 -35.77 8.48
C SER A 114 -49.94 -35.14 7.05
N THR A 115 -50.56 -35.82 6.05
CA THR A 115 -50.68 -35.41 4.62
C THR A 115 -52.16 -35.38 4.17
N PRO A 116 -52.55 -34.68 3.07
CA PRO A 116 -52.79 -35.31 1.73
C PRO A 116 -52.24 -34.46 0.54
N ALA A 117 -51.87 -34.99 -0.64
CA ALA A 117 -52.63 -35.65 -1.74
C ALA A 117 -53.66 -34.73 -2.44
N ALA A 118 -53.83 -34.70 -3.78
CA ALA A 118 -53.29 -35.49 -4.92
C ALA A 118 -52.80 -34.54 -6.07
N ALA A 119 -52.69 -34.81 -7.39
CA ALA A 119 -53.09 -35.90 -8.31
C ALA A 119 -52.21 -35.94 -9.60
N THR A 120 -52.66 -36.63 -10.67
CA THR A 120 -51.95 -36.94 -11.95
C THR A 120 -52.97 -37.05 -13.12
N PRO A 121 -52.63 -37.19 -14.45
CA PRO A 121 -52.03 -38.43 -15.02
C PRO A 121 -51.23 -38.40 -16.37
N THR A 122 -50.48 -39.50 -16.62
CA THR A 122 -50.13 -40.19 -17.92
C THR A 122 -49.44 -39.44 -19.08
N ASP A 123 -48.64 -40.07 -19.97
CA ASP A 123 -48.34 -41.50 -20.28
C ASP A 123 -46.80 -41.74 -20.34
N ARG A 124 -46.21 -42.90 -19.93
CA ARG A 124 -46.07 -44.23 -20.59
C ARG A 124 -45.30 -44.21 -21.93
N VAL A 125 -44.42 -45.15 -22.31
CA VAL A 125 -43.81 -46.40 -21.74
C VAL A 125 -42.52 -46.69 -22.59
N ALA A 126 -41.48 -47.49 -22.27
CA ALA A 126 -41.30 -48.72 -21.49
C ALA A 126 -39.86 -48.86 -20.87
N ALA A 127 -39.51 -50.06 -20.39
CA ALA A 127 -38.14 -50.59 -20.21
C ALA A 127 -38.13 -52.09 -20.59
N PRO A 128 -36.97 -52.80 -20.70
CA PRO A 128 -36.48 -53.54 -19.53
C PRO A 128 -34.94 -53.73 -19.40
N SER A 129 -34.51 -54.29 -18.27
CA SER A 129 -33.16 -54.82 -17.94
C SER A 129 -33.16 -56.38 -18.04
N PRO A 130 -32.20 -57.20 -17.52
CA PRO A 130 -30.91 -56.93 -16.86
C PRO A 130 -29.72 -57.88 -17.23
N GLY A 131 -28.54 -57.67 -16.61
CA GLY A 131 -27.76 -58.81 -16.03
C GLY A 131 -26.29 -59.06 -16.42
N ALA A 132 -25.56 -59.68 -15.48
CA ALA A 132 -24.32 -60.47 -15.60
C ALA A 132 -22.97 -59.82 -15.96
N THR A 133 -22.23 -59.44 -14.90
CA THR A 133 -20.86 -59.89 -14.53
C THR A 133 -19.92 -60.48 -15.59
N LEU A 134 -18.71 -59.91 -15.73
CA LEU A 134 -17.41 -60.62 -15.66
C LEU A 134 -16.19 -59.66 -15.74
N ALA A 135 -15.05 -60.09 -15.17
CA ALA A 135 -13.70 -59.57 -15.39
C ALA A 135 -12.96 -60.54 -16.38
N PRO A 136 -11.67 -60.36 -16.81
CA PRO A 136 -10.62 -59.49 -16.27
C PRO A 136 -9.62 -58.93 -17.34
N ALA A 137 -8.37 -58.70 -16.90
CA ALA A 137 -7.11 -58.76 -17.66
C ALA A 137 -6.63 -57.55 -18.49
N ALA A 138 -5.32 -57.33 -18.41
CA ALA A 138 -4.57 -56.41 -19.27
C ALA A 138 -3.94 -57.17 -20.44
N ALA A 139 -3.76 -56.50 -21.58
CA ALA A 139 -3.03 -57.03 -22.73
C ALA A 139 -2.21 -55.94 -23.41
N SER A 140 -0.88 -56.11 -23.44
CA SER A 140 0.02 -55.33 -24.28
C SER A 140 -0.16 -55.69 -25.76
N ARG A 141 -0.20 -54.71 -26.67
CA ARG A 141 -0.02 -54.98 -28.11
C ARG A 141 0.96 -54.00 -28.77
N THR A 142 1.75 -54.58 -29.66
CA THR A 142 2.83 -53.97 -30.43
C THR A 142 2.30 -53.09 -31.57
N GLY A 143 3.12 -52.13 -32.02
CA GLY A 143 2.77 -51.26 -33.14
C GLY A 143 2.78 -51.95 -34.51
N CYS A 144 2.23 -51.27 -35.51
CA CYS A 144 2.19 -51.67 -36.92
C CYS A 144 2.52 -50.44 -37.79
N PRO A 145 3.41 -50.54 -38.80
CA PRO A 145 3.78 -49.39 -39.63
C PRO A 145 2.73 -49.10 -40.73
N PRO A 146 2.46 -47.83 -41.08
CA PRO A 146 1.57 -47.48 -42.18
C PRO A 146 2.23 -47.73 -43.55
N ILE A 147 1.52 -48.41 -44.45
CA ILE A 147 1.93 -48.57 -45.85
C ILE A 147 1.53 -47.32 -46.64
N VAL A 148 2.47 -46.71 -47.35
CA VAL A 148 2.23 -45.55 -48.22
C VAL A 148 2.05 -46.03 -49.67
N VAL A 149 0.90 -45.72 -50.28
CA VAL A 149 0.62 -45.99 -51.70
C VAL A 149 0.87 -44.71 -52.51
N PRO A 150 1.77 -44.72 -53.51
CA PRO A 150 2.00 -43.55 -54.37
C PRO A 150 0.82 -43.31 -55.32
N VAL A 151 0.36 -42.06 -55.42
CA VAL A 151 -0.61 -41.61 -56.44
C VAL A 151 0.16 -40.89 -57.56
N PRO A 152 -0.01 -41.28 -58.85
CA PRO A 152 0.67 -40.60 -59.95
C PRO A 152 0.11 -39.19 -60.18
N PRO A 153 0.94 -38.20 -60.56
CA PRO A 153 0.53 -36.81 -60.69
C PRO A 153 -0.35 -36.57 -61.93
N VAL A 154 -1.42 -35.79 -61.77
CA VAL A 154 -2.34 -35.41 -62.86
C VAL A 154 -1.68 -34.38 -63.78
N ALA A 155 -1.43 -34.75 -65.04
CA ALA A 155 -0.83 -33.89 -66.04
C ALA A 155 -1.85 -32.85 -66.58
N ASN A 156 -1.71 -31.59 -66.20
CA ASN A 156 -2.60 -30.51 -66.66
C ASN A 156 -2.21 -30.01 -68.07
N ALA A 157 -2.86 -30.59 -69.08
CA ALA A 157 -2.69 -30.30 -70.50
C ALA A 157 -3.24 -28.92 -70.96
N HIS A 158 -3.80 -28.09 -70.07
CA HIS A 158 -4.39 -26.81 -70.46
C HIS A 158 -3.35 -25.80 -70.98
N ARG A 159 -3.69 -25.07 -72.05
CA ARG A 159 -2.79 -24.18 -72.82
C ARG A 159 -2.42 -22.87 -72.10
N MET A 160 -2.98 -22.61 -70.92
CA MET A 160 -2.72 -21.41 -70.12
C MET A 160 -1.46 -21.60 -69.24
N THR A 161 -0.50 -20.69 -69.39
CA THR A 161 0.77 -20.71 -68.64
C THR A 161 0.61 -20.06 -67.26
N THR A 162 0.34 -20.85 -66.23
CA THR A 162 0.34 -20.36 -64.84
C THR A 162 1.77 -20.26 -64.28
N ARG A 163 1.98 -19.51 -63.18
CA ARG A 163 3.30 -19.36 -62.51
C ARG A 163 3.99 -20.70 -62.18
N GLY A 164 3.23 -21.77 -61.96
CA GLY A 164 3.77 -23.12 -61.72
C GLY A 164 4.40 -23.77 -62.96
N LYS A 165 4.00 -23.38 -64.18
CA LYS A 165 4.55 -23.92 -65.44
C LYS A 165 5.88 -23.26 -65.87
N THR A 166 6.28 -22.14 -65.28
CA THR A 166 7.50 -21.39 -65.63
C THR A 166 8.67 -21.61 -64.67
N GLY A 167 8.57 -22.59 -63.76
CA GLY A 167 9.62 -22.87 -62.76
C GLY A 167 9.86 -21.74 -61.76
N PHE A 168 8.97 -20.73 -61.70
CA PHE A 168 9.16 -19.52 -60.91
C PHE A 168 8.86 -19.76 -59.42
N HIS A 169 9.76 -20.51 -58.77
CA HIS A 169 9.83 -20.60 -57.34
C HIS A 169 10.31 -19.26 -56.78
N LEU A 170 9.40 -18.50 -56.15
CA LEU A 170 9.86 -17.71 -55.01
C LEU A 170 10.42 -18.69 -53.97
N PRO A 171 11.47 -18.31 -53.24
CA PRO A 171 11.63 -18.81 -51.88
C PRO A 171 10.33 -18.46 -51.16
N VAL A 172 9.54 -19.48 -50.81
CA VAL A 172 8.65 -19.31 -49.66
C VAL A 172 9.61 -19.23 -48.49
N ASP A 173 9.88 -18.01 -48.02
CA ASP A 173 10.45 -17.82 -46.69
C ASP A 173 9.41 -18.37 -45.72
N ARG A 174 9.51 -19.67 -45.48
CA ARG A 174 8.75 -20.40 -44.47
C ARG A 174 9.26 -19.85 -43.15
N LEU A 175 8.63 -18.74 -42.73
CA LEU A 175 8.87 -17.97 -41.51
C LEU A 175 9.83 -18.72 -40.61
N ASN A 176 11.08 -18.27 -40.56
CA ASN A 176 12.17 -18.89 -39.80
C ASN A 176 11.93 -18.72 -38.29
N LEU A 177 10.85 -19.33 -37.82
CA LEU A 177 10.37 -19.51 -36.45
C LEU A 177 11.23 -20.57 -35.72
N HIS A 178 12.52 -20.59 -36.05
CA HIS A 178 13.57 -20.84 -35.08
C HIS A 178 13.60 -19.67 -34.07
N ALA A 179 12.50 -19.51 -33.34
CA ALA A 179 12.55 -18.86 -32.04
C ALA A 179 13.56 -19.65 -31.21
N ALA A 180 14.74 -19.06 -30.99
CA ALA A 180 15.82 -19.73 -30.30
C ALA A 180 15.32 -20.19 -28.92
N ALA A 181 15.24 -21.50 -28.72
CA ALA A 181 14.57 -22.07 -27.56
C ALA A 181 15.29 -21.61 -26.29
N LEU A 182 14.62 -20.73 -25.52
CA LEU A 182 15.21 -20.06 -24.38
C LEU A 182 15.72 -21.08 -23.35
N SER A 183 16.99 -20.95 -22.96
CA SER A 183 17.64 -21.84 -21.99
C SER A 183 16.77 -21.98 -20.72
N PRO A 184 16.27 -23.17 -20.37
CA PRO A 184 15.30 -23.32 -19.30
C PRO A 184 15.88 -22.86 -17.96
N VAL A 185 15.08 -22.17 -17.14
CA VAL A 185 15.55 -21.57 -15.87
C VAL A 185 16.11 -22.66 -14.94
N PRO A 186 17.42 -22.64 -14.60
CA PRO A 186 18.09 -23.78 -14.00
C PRO A 186 17.75 -23.91 -12.51
N LYS A 187 17.46 -25.14 -12.08
CA LYS A 187 17.14 -25.45 -10.67
C LYS A 187 18.39 -25.56 -9.79
N THR A 188 19.58 -25.69 -10.37
CA THR A 188 20.87 -25.84 -9.67
C THR A 188 21.97 -25.01 -10.33
N TYR A 189 22.95 -24.56 -9.55
CA TYR A 189 24.10 -23.80 -10.08
C TYR A 189 24.96 -24.64 -11.05
N ARG A 190 25.01 -25.97 -10.90
CA ARG A 190 25.74 -26.86 -11.82
C ARG A 190 25.08 -26.91 -13.20
N GLY A 191 23.74 -26.95 -13.25
CA GLY A 191 22.99 -26.83 -14.51
C GLY A 191 23.16 -25.45 -15.15
N ALA A 192 23.16 -24.39 -14.34
CA ALA A 192 23.41 -23.03 -14.80
C ALA A 192 24.82 -22.84 -15.40
N LEU A 193 25.86 -23.43 -14.79
CA LEU A 193 27.23 -23.38 -15.31
C LEU A 193 27.42 -24.26 -16.56
N ALA A 194 26.60 -25.30 -16.76
CA ALA A 194 26.66 -26.13 -17.96
C ALA A 194 26.13 -25.38 -19.21
N ASP A 195 25.16 -24.48 -19.01
CA ASP A 195 24.55 -23.66 -20.06
C ASP A 195 25.36 -22.36 -20.31
N PRO A 196 25.75 -22.03 -21.56
CA PRO A 196 26.53 -20.82 -21.84
C PRO A 196 25.84 -19.50 -21.45
N ASN A 197 24.53 -19.39 -21.64
CA ASN A 197 23.77 -18.17 -21.37
C ASN A 197 23.68 -17.91 -19.86
N TRP A 198 23.39 -18.95 -19.09
CA TRP A 198 23.34 -18.86 -17.63
C TRP A 198 24.73 -18.74 -17.00
N ARG A 199 25.77 -19.33 -17.61
CA ARG A 199 27.16 -19.10 -17.22
C ARG A 199 27.55 -17.62 -17.40
N SER A 200 27.24 -16.99 -18.54
CA SER A 200 27.50 -15.55 -18.75
C SER A 200 26.85 -14.71 -17.65
N ALA A 201 25.54 -14.88 -17.43
CA ALA A 201 24.81 -14.12 -16.42
C ALA A 201 25.30 -14.36 -14.97
N MET A 202 25.89 -15.53 -14.68
CA MET A 202 26.56 -15.80 -13.39
C MET A 202 27.92 -15.10 -13.28
N THR A 203 28.71 -15.10 -14.36
CA THR A 203 30.02 -14.44 -14.42
C THR A 203 29.85 -12.91 -14.32
N GLU A 204 28.91 -12.33 -15.07
CA GLU A 204 28.58 -10.89 -15.02
C GLU A 204 28.23 -10.40 -13.60
N GLU A 205 27.41 -11.15 -12.86
CA GLU A 205 27.09 -10.84 -11.46
C GLU A 205 28.32 -11.01 -10.54
N PHE A 206 29.15 -12.04 -10.76
CA PHE A 206 30.36 -12.27 -9.96
C PHE A 206 31.43 -11.19 -10.18
N GLU A 207 31.67 -10.78 -11.44
CA GLU A 207 32.56 -9.67 -11.79
C GLU A 207 32.04 -8.34 -11.23
N ALA A 208 30.72 -8.08 -11.31
CA ALA A 208 30.12 -6.90 -10.70
C ALA A 208 30.25 -6.88 -9.16
N LEU A 209 30.29 -8.05 -8.51
CA LEU A 209 30.53 -8.17 -7.07
C LEU A 209 32.01 -7.95 -6.70
N GLN A 210 32.95 -8.45 -7.51
CA GLN A 210 34.39 -8.18 -7.34
C GLN A 210 34.73 -6.70 -7.58
N ALA A 211 34.26 -6.11 -8.69
CA ALA A 211 34.50 -4.71 -9.04
C ALA A 211 33.93 -3.74 -8.00
N ASN A 212 32.89 -4.16 -7.25
CA ASN A 212 32.36 -3.40 -6.13
C ASN A 212 33.18 -3.52 -4.82
N GLY A 213 34.19 -4.39 -4.74
CA GLY A 213 34.90 -4.67 -3.48
C GLY A 213 33.99 -5.22 -2.39
N THR A 214 33.00 -6.05 -2.77
CA THR A 214 31.89 -6.45 -1.89
C THR A 214 32.36 -7.21 -0.65
N TRP A 215 33.47 -7.95 -0.75
CA TRP A 215 34.07 -8.71 0.34
C TRP A 215 35.59 -8.82 0.18
N ASP A 216 36.28 -9.09 1.29
CA ASP A 216 37.65 -9.61 1.30
C ASP A 216 37.63 -11.13 1.49
N LEU A 217 38.56 -11.84 0.85
CA LEU A 217 38.72 -13.28 1.03
C LEU A 217 39.71 -13.54 2.18
N VAL A 218 39.26 -14.18 3.26
CA VAL A 218 40.06 -14.37 4.48
C VAL A 218 40.03 -15.82 4.98
N PRO A 219 41.08 -16.29 5.70
CA PRO A 219 41.03 -17.56 6.42
C PRO A 219 39.82 -17.61 7.35
N ARG A 220 39.13 -18.77 7.40
CA ARG A 220 37.91 -18.93 8.21
C ARG A 220 38.22 -18.76 9.71
N PRO A 221 37.66 -17.74 10.40
CA PRO A 221 37.88 -17.61 11.84
C PRO A 221 37.15 -18.71 12.63
N PRO A 222 37.66 -19.11 13.81
CA PRO A 222 36.99 -20.08 14.66
C PRO A 222 35.68 -19.53 15.22
N GLY A 223 34.65 -20.38 15.36
CA GLY A 223 33.40 -20.06 16.06
C GLY A 223 32.41 -19.12 15.36
N VAL A 224 32.77 -18.45 14.26
CA VAL A 224 31.88 -17.49 13.59
C VAL A 224 30.67 -18.16 12.95
N ASN A 225 29.54 -17.44 12.92
CA ASN A 225 28.41 -17.81 12.09
C ASN A 225 28.78 -17.59 10.61
N LEU A 226 28.47 -18.56 9.75
CA LEU A 226 28.86 -18.52 8.34
C LEU A 226 27.62 -18.53 7.46
N VAL A 227 27.26 -17.35 6.94
CA VAL A 227 26.04 -17.16 6.16
C VAL A 227 26.18 -17.92 4.83
N SER A 228 25.24 -18.84 4.57
CA SER A 228 25.20 -19.59 3.32
C SER A 228 24.49 -18.80 2.22
N GLY A 229 24.87 -19.00 0.95
CA GLY A 229 24.24 -18.37 -0.20
C GLY A 229 23.40 -19.32 -1.07
N LYS A 230 22.81 -18.76 -2.12
CA LYS A 230 22.18 -19.47 -3.23
C LYS A 230 22.11 -18.54 -4.46
N TRP A 231 22.33 -19.11 -5.64
CA TRP A 231 22.01 -18.44 -6.90
C TRP A 231 20.49 -18.40 -7.16
N ILE A 232 19.98 -17.25 -7.57
CA ILE A 232 18.61 -17.06 -8.05
C ILE A 232 18.66 -16.70 -9.54
N PHE A 233 17.86 -17.41 -10.35
CA PHE A 233 17.80 -17.27 -11.79
C PHE A 233 16.43 -16.76 -12.24
N ARG A 234 16.42 -15.78 -13.15
CA ARG A 234 15.21 -15.20 -13.77
C ARG A 234 15.50 -14.85 -15.22
N HIS A 235 14.56 -15.13 -16.11
CA HIS A 235 14.48 -14.36 -17.36
C HIS A 235 13.98 -12.95 -17.03
N LYS A 236 14.51 -11.95 -17.72
CA LYS A 236 13.87 -10.65 -17.92
C LYS A 236 13.37 -10.61 -19.35
N LEU A 237 12.10 -10.30 -19.52
CA LEU A 237 11.44 -10.15 -20.81
C LEU A 237 11.23 -8.66 -21.12
N HIS A 238 11.12 -8.33 -22.41
CA HIS A 238 10.60 -7.08 -22.91
C HIS A 238 9.05 -7.05 -22.82
N PRO A 239 8.39 -5.89 -22.99
CA PRO A 239 6.92 -5.80 -22.95
C PRO A 239 6.19 -6.62 -24.03
N ASP A 240 6.87 -6.98 -25.11
CA ASP A 240 6.38 -7.86 -26.18
C ASP A 240 6.53 -9.37 -25.86
N GLY A 241 7.08 -9.72 -24.69
CA GLY A 241 7.35 -11.09 -24.26
C GLY A 241 8.67 -11.68 -24.75
N SER A 242 9.45 -10.98 -25.58
CA SER A 242 10.77 -11.43 -26.03
C SER A 242 11.80 -11.39 -24.89
N LEU A 243 12.89 -12.16 -24.99
CA LEU A 243 13.93 -12.17 -23.94
C LEU A 243 14.78 -10.88 -24.00
N ALA A 244 14.74 -10.09 -22.92
CA ALA A 244 15.61 -8.93 -22.73
C ALA A 244 16.98 -9.30 -22.16
N ARG A 245 17.03 -10.23 -21.20
CA ARG A 245 18.28 -10.87 -20.72
C ARG A 245 18.03 -12.05 -19.78
N TYR A 246 19.01 -12.94 -19.71
CA TYR A 246 19.21 -13.81 -18.55
C TYR A 246 19.66 -12.96 -17.35
N LYS A 247 19.16 -13.25 -16.13
CA LYS A 247 19.66 -12.63 -14.90
C LYS A 247 19.86 -13.68 -13.81
N ALA A 248 21.12 -13.90 -13.44
CA ALA A 248 21.48 -14.54 -12.19
C ALA A 248 21.61 -13.47 -11.09
N ARG A 249 21.53 -13.90 -9.82
CA ARG A 249 21.89 -13.12 -8.63
C ARG A 249 22.48 -14.03 -7.56
N TRP A 250 23.55 -13.60 -6.89
CA TRP A 250 24.04 -14.28 -5.68
C TRP A 250 23.32 -13.72 -4.46
N VAL A 251 22.58 -14.58 -3.74
CA VAL A 251 21.70 -14.16 -2.65
C VAL A 251 22.03 -14.94 -1.38
N LEU A 252 22.30 -14.21 -0.30
CA LEU A 252 22.60 -14.76 1.02
C LEU A 252 21.33 -15.15 1.78
N ARG A 253 21.43 -16.19 2.60
CA ARG A 253 20.32 -16.73 3.39
C ARG A 253 20.28 -16.05 4.75
N GLY A 254 19.90 -14.77 4.80
CA GLY A 254 19.84 -13.97 6.02
C GLY A 254 18.94 -14.53 7.13
N PHE A 255 18.06 -15.50 6.84
CA PHE A 255 17.38 -16.28 7.89
C PHE A 255 18.34 -17.06 8.81
N THR A 256 19.58 -17.31 8.37
CA THR A 256 20.66 -17.90 9.19
C THR A 256 21.41 -16.89 10.07
N GLN A 257 21.22 -15.58 9.86
CA GLN A 257 21.79 -14.53 10.71
C GLN A 257 21.06 -14.42 12.06
N ARG A 258 21.82 -14.17 13.12
CA ARG A 258 21.38 -14.01 14.51
C ARG A 258 21.39 -12.53 14.92
N PRO A 259 20.33 -12.01 15.56
CA PRO A 259 20.34 -10.65 16.14
C PRO A 259 21.43 -10.52 17.20
N GLY A 260 22.05 -9.34 17.32
CA GLY A 260 23.12 -9.07 18.29
C GLY A 260 24.44 -9.79 18.00
N ILE A 261 24.60 -10.36 16.79
CA ILE A 261 25.83 -11.02 16.32
C ILE A 261 26.09 -10.66 14.86
N ASP A 262 25.12 -10.93 13.97
CA ASP A 262 25.26 -10.73 12.53
C ASP A 262 24.55 -9.47 12.00
N PHE A 263 23.75 -8.83 12.86
CA PHE A 263 23.04 -7.55 12.66
C PHE A 263 22.44 -7.09 14.00
N ASP A 264 22.23 -5.77 14.15
CA ASP A 264 21.45 -5.21 15.26
C ASP A 264 20.07 -4.71 14.79
N GLU A 265 20.04 -3.67 13.93
CA GLU A 265 18.78 -3.10 13.42
C GLU A 265 18.54 -3.43 11.94
N THR A 266 17.36 -3.98 11.64
CA THR A 266 16.95 -4.34 10.26
C THR A 266 16.00 -3.34 9.61
N PHE A 267 15.47 -2.37 10.38
CA PHE A 267 14.46 -1.45 9.87
C PHE A 267 15.04 -0.49 8.83
N SER A 268 14.38 -0.44 7.68
CA SER A 268 14.52 0.58 6.64
C SER A 268 13.15 1.23 6.42
N PRO A 269 13.08 2.57 6.34
CA PRO A 269 11.83 3.24 5.98
C PRO A 269 11.47 2.98 4.51
N VAL A 270 10.20 3.20 4.19
CA VAL A 270 9.61 3.06 2.86
C VAL A 270 8.54 4.15 2.70
N VAL A 271 8.56 4.87 1.58
CA VAL A 271 7.66 6.00 1.32
C VAL A 271 6.17 5.60 1.31
N LYS A 272 5.33 6.40 1.97
CA LYS A 272 3.90 6.11 2.11
C LYS A 272 3.11 6.39 0.82
N PRO A 273 2.03 5.62 0.53
CA PRO A 273 1.13 5.88 -0.60
C PRO A 273 0.50 7.28 -0.63
N ALA A 274 0.30 7.89 0.54
CA ALA A 274 -0.22 9.25 0.67
C ALA A 274 0.85 10.32 0.37
N THR A 275 2.10 10.09 0.76
CA THR A 275 3.24 10.96 0.42
C THR A 275 3.45 11.02 -1.09
N ILE A 276 3.42 9.87 -1.76
CA ILE A 276 3.52 9.76 -3.23
C ILE A 276 2.44 10.59 -3.91
N ARG A 277 1.16 10.39 -3.55
CA ARG A 277 0.04 11.12 -4.17
C ARG A 277 0.07 12.61 -3.85
N THR A 278 0.46 13.00 -2.64
CA THR A 278 0.66 14.41 -2.27
C THR A 278 1.71 15.08 -3.15
N VAL A 279 2.87 14.45 -3.32
CA VAL A 279 3.97 14.97 -4.17
C VAL A 279 3.55 15.02 -5.64
N LEU A 280 2.87 14.01 -6.17
CA LEU A 280 2.34 14.01 -7.54
C LEU A 280 1.28 15.11 -7.76
N THR A 281 0.40 15.34 -6.78
CA THR A 281 -0.57 16.46 -6.82
C THR A 281 0.14 17.82 -6.80
N LEU A 282 1.17 18.03 -5.97
CA LEU A 282 1.95 19.27 -5.96
C LEU A 282 2.71 19.48 -7.28
N ALA A 283 3.27 18.43 -7.87
CA ALA A 283 3.94 18.49 -9.16
C ALA A 283 2.94 18.83 -10.29
N LEU A 284 1.76 18.20 -10.33
CA LEU A 284 0.68 18.51 -11.28
C LEU A 284 0.16 19.95 -11.17
N ALA A 285 -0.03 20.44 -9.93
CA ALA A 285 -0.50 21.79 -9.63
C ALA A 285 0.47 22.87 -10.13
N ARG A 286 1.78 22.59 -10.09
CA ARG A 286 2.86 23.54 -10.44
C ARG A 286 3.51 23.25 -11.80
N ASP A 287 2.97 22.27 -12.53
CA ASP A 287 3.47 21.69 -13.80
C ASP A 287 4.92 21.20 -13.81
N TRP A 288 5.42 20.72 -12.67
CA TRP A 288 6.80 20.28 -12.55
C TRP A 288 7.07 18.98 -13.36
N PRO A 289 8.29 18.80 -13.90
CA PRO A 289 8.72 17.50 -14.41
C PRO A 289 8.79 16.48 -13.27
N VAL A 290 8.50 15.22 -13.58
CA VAL A 290 8.59 14.08 -12.67
C VAL A 290 9.27 12.94 -13.41
N HIS A 291 10.47 12.55 -12.97
CA HIS A 291 11.25 11.45 -13.53
C HIS A 291 11.28 10.25 -12.59
N GLN A 292 11.49 9.06 -13.16
CA GLN A 292 11.81 7.84 -12.43
C GLN A 292 13.31 7.53 -12.60
N LEU A 293 14.00 7.19 -11.51
CA LEU A 293 15.38 6.69 -11.56
C LEU A 293 15.42 5.25 -10.99
N ASP A 294 16.24 4.38 -11.60
CA ASP A 294 16.48 2.99 -11.18
C ASP A 294 17.94 2.83 -10.75
N VAL A 295 18.19 2.40 -9.51
CA VAL A 295 19.55 2.19 -8.99
C VAL A 295 20.02 0.77 -9.28
N ASN A 296 21.08 0.63 -10.09
CA ASN A 296 21.63 -0.67 -10.45
C ASN A 296 22.17 -1.38 -9.20
N ASN A 297 21.48 -2.45 -8.78
CA ASN A 297 21.90 -3.31 -7.67
C ASN A 297 22.07 -2.56 -6.33
N ALA A 298 21.14 -1.67 -5.96
CA ALA A 298 21.27 -0.70 -4.87
C ALA A 298 21.83 -1.25 -3.52
N PHE A 299 21.44 -2.46 -3.10
CA PHE A 299 22.00 -3.09 -1.89
C PHE A 299 23.53 -3.26 -1.92
N LEU A 300 24.17 -3.39 -3.09
CA LEU A 300 25.63 -3.46 -3.25
C LEU A 300 26.34 -2.11 -3.02
N HIS A 301 25.60 -1.01 -2.89
CA HIS A 301 26.15 0.30 -2.52
C HIS A 301 26.09 0.57 -1.00
N GLY A 302 25.30 -0.20 -0.24
CA GLY A 302 25.28 -0.10 1.22
C GLY A 302 26.58 -0.62 1.86
N THR A 303 27.12 0.11 2.82
CA THR A 303 28.28 -0.33 3.63
C THR A 303 27.78 -1.04 4.88
N LEU A 304 28.35 -2.20 5.22
CA LEU A 304 28.01 -2.87 6.47
C LEU A 304 28.78 -2.26 7.64
N SER A 305 28.15 -2.18 8.81
CA SER A 305 28.84 -1.82 10.06
C SER A 305 29.20 -3.08 10.87
N GLU A 306 28.42 -4.14 10.72
CA GLU A 306 28.59 -5.43 11.39
C GLU A 306 29.50 -6.35 10.55
N THR A 307 30.37 -7.13 11.22
CA THR A 307 31.27 -8.06 10.53
C THR A 307 30.52 -9.35 10.17
N VAL A 308 30.02 -9.43 8.94
CA VAL A 308 29.32 -10.62 8.41
C VAL A 308 30.28 -11.48 7.59
N TYR A 309 30.34 -12.78 7.88
CA TYR A 309 31.06 -13.77 7.07
C TYR A 309 30.09 -14.62 6.24
N CYS A 310 30.40 -14.84 4.96
CA CYS A 310 29.64 -15.75 4.11
C CYS A 310 30.51 -16.76 3.36
N VAL A 311 29.89 -17.84 2.89
CA VAL A 311 30.54 -18.80 1.98
C VAL A 311 30.88 -18.14 0.64
N GLN A 312 31.95 -18.60 0.00
CA GLN A 312 32.29 -18.18 -1.38
C GLN A 312 31.15 -18.54 -2.37
N PRO A 313 30.93 -17.76 -3.44
CA PRO A 313 29.87 -18.02 -4.42
C PRO A 313 29.98 -19.42 -5.05
N SER A 314 28.92 -20.22 -4.96
CA SER A 314 28.95 -21.61 -5.43
C SER A 314 29.15 -21.68 -6.95
N GLY A 315 30.33 -22.12 -7.38
CA GLY A 315 30.76 -22.10 -8.78
C GLY A 315 31.98 -21.19 -9.06
N PHE A 316 32.29 -20.28 -8.15
CA PHE A 316 33.43 -19.35 -8.21
C PHE A 316 34.19 -19.35 -6.87
N VAL A 317 34.60 -20.55 -6.46
CA VAL A 317 35.48 -20.76 -5.29
C VAL A 317 36.93 -20.61 -5.75
N ASP A 318 37.73 -19.88 -4.98
CA ASP A 318 39.17 -19.70 -5.23
C ASP A 318 39.90 -21.08 -5.19
N PRO A 319 40.56 -21.51 -6.28
CA PRO A 319 41.28 -22.79 -6.31
C PRO A 319 42.52 -22.86 -5.40
N GLN A 320 43.12 -21.72 -5.06
CA GLN A 320 44.24 -21.62 -4.12
C GLN A 320 43.75 -21.54 -2.67
N HIS A 321 42.55 -21.00 -2.45
CA HIS A 321 41.98 -20.74 -1.12
C HIS A 321 40.57 -21.36 -0.93
N PRO A 322 40.40 -22.69 -1.09
CA PRO A 322 39.08 -23.33 -1.08
C PRO A 322 38.34 -23.21 0.26
N ASP A 323 39.07 -23.20 1.39
CA ASP A 323 38.51 -23.12 2.74
C ASP A 323 38.37 -21.68 3.29
N HIS A 324 38.75 -20.67 2.50
CA HIS A 324 38.57 -19.27 2.88
C HIS A 324 37.10 -18.83 2.79
N VAL A 325 36.77 -17.76 3.51
CA VAL A 325 35.43 -17.18 3.58
C VAL A 325 35.44 -15.72 3.17
N CYS A 326 34.30 -15.24 2.68
CA CYS A 326 34.11 -13.84 2.31
C CYS A 326 33.76 -13.04 3.58
N ARG A 327 34.62 -12.12 4.00
CA ARG A 327 34.26 -11.06 4.97
C ARG A 327 33.59 -9.93 4.21
N LEU A 328 32.32 -9.66 4.48
CA LEU A 328 31.57 -8.66 3.72
C LEU A 328 31.94 -7.23 4.14
N ASN A 329 32.30 -6.42 3.15
CA ASN A 329 32.55 -4.98 3.30
C ASN A 329 31.29 -4.17 2.91
N LYS A 330 30.50 -4.71 1.98
CA LYS A 330 29.24 -4.12 1.51
C LYS A 330 28.07 -5.08 1.69
N SER A 331 26.87 -4.54 1.78
CA SER A 331 25.65 -5.34 1.95
C SER A 331 25.33 -6.16 0.70
N LEU A 332 24.75 -7.34 0.91
CA LEU A 332 24.39 -8.30 -0.13
C LEU A 332 22.89 -8.63 -0.10
N TYR A 333 22.37 -9.02 -1.26
CA TYR A 333 20.99 -9.49 -1.39
C TYR A 333 20.67 -10.57 -0.36
N GLY A 334 19.55 -10.41 0.36
CA GLY A 334 19.06 -11.40 1.31
C GLY A 334 19.68 -11.36 2.70
N LEU A 335 20.65 -10.47 2.98
CA LEU A 335 20.97 -10.08 4.36
C LEU A 335 19.81 -9.29 4.97
N LYS A 336 19.60 -9.45 6.28
CA LYS A 336 18.51 -8.78 7.01
C LYS A 336 18.66 -7.26 7.10
N GLN A 337 19.88 -6.73 7.20
CA GLN A 337 20.16 -5.30 7.30
C GLN A 337 20.41 -4.60 5.94
N ALA A 338 20.48 -5.33 4.82
CA ALA A 338 20.86 -4.74 3.53
C ALA A 338 20.01 -3.54 3.06
N PRO A 339 18.66 -3.52 3.23
CA PRO A 339 17.86 -2.35 2.87
C PRO A 339 18.22 -1.11 3.69
N ARG A 340 18.51 -1.29 4.99
CA ARG A 340 18.92 -0.21 5.89
C ARG A 340 20.31 0.33 5.53
N ALA A 341 21.27 -0.56 5.26
CA ALA A 341 22.64 -0.18 4.88
C ALA A 341 22.64 0.65 3.58
N TRP A 342 21.80 0.27 2.60
CA TRP A 342 21.55 1.06 1.40
C TRP A 342 20.90 2.41 1.73
N PHE A 343 19.76 2.42 2.44
CA PHE A 343 19.05 3.65 2.80
C PHE A 343 19.96 4.66 3.50
N SER A 344 20.75 4.20 4.48
CA SER A 344 21.67 5.03 5.25
C SER A 344 22.78 5.64 4.39
N ARG A 345 23.36 4.89 3.44
CA ARG A 345 24.33 5.44 2.48
C ARG A 345 23.70 6.50 1.59
N PHE A 346 22.51 6.24 1.04
CA PHE A 346 21.84 7.14 0.13
C PHE A 346 21.39 8.44 0.83
N ALA A 347 20.76 8.33 2.00
CA ALA A 347 20.36 9.46 2.83
C ALA A 347 21.57 10.34 3.21
N THR A 348 22.69 9.73 3.63
CA THR A 348 23.92 10.47 3.97
C THR A 348 24.44 11.28 2.77
N HIS A 349 24.43 10.71 1.56
CA HIS A 349 24.82 11.43 0.36
C HIS A 349 23.85 12.59 0.04
N LEU A 350 22.53 12.36 0.11
CA LEU A 350 21.54 13.42 -0.11
C LEU A 350 21.70 14.60 0.86
N LEU A 351 21.93 14.33 2.15
CA LEU A 351 22.21 15.38 3.14
C LEU A 351 23.48 16.17 2.77
N SER A 352 24.51 15.51 2.22
CA SER A 352 25.73 16.20 1.72
C SER A 352 25.48 17.08 0.49
N LEU A 353 24.47 16.76 -0.34
CA LEU A 353 23.99 17.60 -1.45
C LEU A 353 23.07 18.75 -0.97
N GLY A 354 22.79 18.87 0.33
CA GLY A 354 21.95 19.91 0.91
C GLY A 354 20.45 19.61 0.90
N PHE A 355 20.04 18.35 0.72
CA PHE A 355 18.67 17.93 1.01
C PHE A 355 18.43 17.89 2.53
N THR A 356 17.16 17.93 2.93
CA THR A 356 16.69 17.66 4.29
C THR A 356 15.72 16.47 4.25
N GLU A 357 15.87 15.52 5.18
CA GLU A 357 14.93 14.41 5.37
C GLU A 357 13.61 14.91 6.02
N ALA A 358 12.47 14.47 5.52
CA ALA A 358 11.16 14.85 6.05
C ALA A 358 10.82 14.04 7.31
N LYS A 359 10.47 14.71 8.42
CA LYS A 359 10.15 14.04 9.69
C LYS A 359 8.78 13.35 9.64
N THR A 360 7.95 13.72 8.67
CA THR A 360 6.65 13.07 8.41
C THR A 360 6.74 11.77 7.62
N ASP A 361 7.79 11.59 6.82
CA ASP A 361 8.08 10.38 6.03
C ASP A 361 9.59 10.33 5.70
N ALA A 362 10.34 9.47 6.40
CA ALA A 362 11.80 9.37 6.29
C ALA A 362 12.31 8.97 4.87
N SER A 363 11.42 8.51 3.99
CA SER A 363 11.75 8.19 2.60
C SER A 363 11.48 9.36 1.62
N LEU A 364 11.09 10.53 2.13
CA LEU A 364 10.99 11.79 1.40
C LEU A 364 12.17 12.72 1.77
N PHE A 365 12.91 13.14 0.76
CA PHE A 365 13.98 14.14 0.88
C PHE A 365 13.60 15.41 0.12
N ILE A 366 13.90 16.57 0.72
CA ILE A 366 13.49 17.88 0.23
C ILE A 366 14.73 18.78 0.11
N PHE A 367 15.05 19.22 -1.11
CA PHE A 367 15.99 20.32 -1.35
C PHE A 367 15.18 21.60 -1.57
N HIS A 368 15.60 22.72 -0.98
CA HIS A 368 14.94 24.00 -1.17
C HIS A 368 15.93 25.17 -0.98
N ARG A 369 16.06 26.02 -2.02
CA ARG A 369 16.94 27.19 -2.03
C ARG A 369 16.30 28.34 -2.83
N GLY A 370 15.62 29.25 -2.14
CA GLY A 370 14.92 30.36 -2.78
C GLY A 370 13.71 29.85 -3.57
N THR A 371 13.71 30.00 -4.89
CA THR A 371 12.69 29.42 -5.78
C THR A 371 12.99 27.98 -6.19
N GLU A 372 14.25 27.53 -6.10
CA GLU A 372 14.63 26.16 -6.46
C GLU A 372 14.15 25.17 -5.40
N THR A 373 13.39 24.15 -5.82
CA THR A 373 12.85 23.11 -4.93
C THR A 373 12.90 21.75 -5.62
N VAL A 374 13.28 20.70 -4.89
CA VAL A 374 13.26 19.30 -5.35
C VAL A 374 12.62 18.43 -4.28
N TYR A 375 11.77 17.50 -4.69
CA TYR A 375 11.31 16.39 -3.85
C TYR A 375 11.84 15.08 -4.45
N LEU A 376 12.45 14.26 -3.61
CA LEU A 376 12.94 12.92 -3.95
C LEU A 376 12.23 11.92 -3.04
N LEU A 377 11.53 10.95 -3.64
CA LEU A 377 10.92 9.82 -2.95
C LEU A 377 11.73 8.56 -3.23
N LEU A 378 12.22 7.91 -2.17
CA LEU A 378 12.99 6.67 -2.26
C LEU A 378 12.13 5.46 -1.90
N TYR A 379 12.04 4.48 -2.81
CA TYR A 379 11.49 3.15 -2.54
C TYR A 379 12.52 2.10 -2.95
N VAL A 380 13.44 1.78 -2.03
CA VAL A 380 14.46 0.75 -2.22
C VAL A 380 15.33 1.01 -3.47
N ASP A 381 15.13 0.29 -4.57
CA ASP A 381 15.86 0.47 -5.84
C ASP A 381 15.23 1.56 -6.74
N ASP A 382 13.91 1.83 -6.59
CA ASP A 382 13.13 2.81 -7.36
C ASP A 382 13.17 4.21 -6.70
N ILE A 383 13.37 5.26 -7.49
CA ILE A 383 13.31 6.67 -7.06
C ILE A 383 12.31 7.44 -7.92
N VAL A 384 11.47 8.28 -7.31
CA VAL A 384 10.68 9.31 -8.01
C VAL A 384 11.26 10.68 -7.67
N LEU A 385 11.67 11.43 -8.69
CA LEU A 385 12.28 12.75 -8.56
C LEU A 385 11.41 13.81 -9.25
N THR A 386 11.11 14.91 -8.56
CA THR A 386 10.47 16.08 -9.16
C THR A 386 11.13 17.37 -8.70
N ALA A 387 11.26 18.34 -9.59
CA ALA A 387 11.97 19.59 -9.33
C ALA A 387 11.25 20.78 -9.96
N SER A 388 11.47 21.98 -9.42
CA SER A 388 10.84 23.21 -9.88
C SER A 388 11.28 23.70 -11.28
N SER A 389 12.24 23.02 -11.92
CA SER A 389 12.59 23.18 -13.34
C SER A 389 13.38 21.97 -13.85
N ASP A 390 13.33 21.72 -15.16
CA ASP A 390 14.14 20.68 -15.83
C ASP A 390 15.65 20.88 -15.62
N ALA A 391 16.11 22.12 -15.55
CA ALA A 391 17.52 22.43 -15.29
C ALA A 391 17.95 22.00 -13.89
N LEU A 392 17.09 22.22 -12.87
CA LEU A 392 17.34 21.74 -11.51
C LEU A 392 17.22 20.22 -11.41
N LEU A 393 16.26 19.62 -12.13
CA LEU A 393 16.07 18.18 -12.21
C LEU A 393 17.34 17.49 -12.74
N ARG A 394 17.83 17.91 -13.91
CA ARG A 394 19.01 17.33 -14.57
C ARG A 394 20.27 17.48 -13.70
N ARG A 395 20.56 18.68 -13.18
CA ARG A 395 21.69 18.89 -12.24
C ARG A 395 21.63 18.00 -11.01
N THR A 396 20.43 17.63 -10.55
CA THR A 396 20.25 16.68 -9.44
C THR A 396 20.54 15.25 -9.88
N ILE A 397 20.02 14.82 -11.03
CA ILE A 397 20.30 13.50 -11.62
C ILE A 397 21.81 13.34 -11.88
N ASP A 398 22.44 14.34 -12.50
CA ASP A 398 23.89 14.40 -12.75
C ASP A 398 24.71 14.29 -11.46
N ALA A 399 24.18 14.75 -10.33
CA ALA A 399 24.84 14.64 -9.01
C ALA A 399 24.73 13.23 -8.44
N LEU A 400 23.53 12.64 -8.52
CA LEU A 400 23.28 11.28 -8.03
C LEU A 400 24.01 10.22 -8.87
N GLN A 401 24.09 10.40 -10.19
CA GLN A 401 24.82 9.52 -11.12
C GLN A 401 26.35 9.58 -10.96
N ARG A 402 26.89 10.64 -10.33
CA ARG A 402 28.33 10.73 -10.00
C ARG A 402 28.74 9.90 -8.78
N GLU A 403 27.78 9.52 -7.93
CA GLU A 403 28.01 8.72 -6.72
C GLU A 403 27.51 7.27 -6.90
N PHE A 404 26.32 7.10 -7.48
CA PHE A 404 25.64 5.81 -7.59
C PHE A 404 25.44 5.40 -9.05
N SER A 405 25.63 4.12 -9.34
CA SER A 405 25.30 3.57 -10.65
C SER A 405 23.79 3.50 -10.81
N MET A 406 23.18 4.53 -11.41
CA MET A 406 21.73 4.61 -11.62
C MET A 406 21.39 5.06 -13.03
N LYS A 407 20.15 4.77 -13.45
CA LYS A 407 19.60 5.15 -14.76
C LYS A 407 18.50 6.16 -14.57
N ASP A 408 18.53 7.23 -15.35
CA ASP A 408 17.31 8.01 -15.60
C ASP A 408 16.43 7.21 -16.56
N LEU A 409 15.22 6.89 -16.15
CA LEU A 409 14.21 6.22 -16.98
C LEU A 409 13.27 7.23 -17.65
N GLY A 410 13.56 8.53 -17.52
CA GLY A 410 12.79 9.61 -18.09
C GLY A 410 11.51 9.89 -17.31
N PRO A 411 10.49 10.49 -17.95
CA PRO A 411 9.21 10.78 -17.32
C PRO A 411 8.59 9.56 -16.64
N LEU A 412 8.00 9.79 -15.46
CA LEU A 412 7.38 8.75 -14.63
C LEU A 412 6.28 8.01 -15.39
N HIS A 413 6.54 6.74 -15.74
CA HIS A 413 5.65 5.87 -16.50
C HIS A 413 5.34 4.54 -15.79
N HIS A 414 6.26 4.04 -14.97
CA HIS A 414 6.02 2.93 -14.03
C HIS A 414 6.57 3.28 -12.64
N PHE A 415 5.94 2.78 -11.58
CA PHE A 415 6.48 2.84 -10.22
C PHE A 415 5.74 1.84 -9.34
N LEU A 416 6.44 0.98 -8.59
CA LEU A 416 5.83 0.00 -7.67
C LEU A 416 4.78 -0.93 -8.33
N GLY A 417 4.95 -1.27 -9.61
CA GLY A 417 3.97 -2.06 -10.37
C GLY A 417 2.68 -1.30 -10.73
N LEU A 418 2.64 0.02 -10.50
CA LEU A 418 1.66 0.93 -11.07
C LEU A 418 2.09 1.33 -12.49
N SER A 419 1.13 1.45 -13.39
CA SER A 419 1.28 2.20 -14.64
C SER A 419 0.87 3.66 -14.42
N VAL A 420 1.64 4.59 -14.95
CA VAL A 420 1.50 6.03 -14.74
C VAL A 420 1.38 6.72 -16.10
N THR A 421 0.18 7.17 -16.45
CA THR A 421 -0.08 7.86 -17.73
C THR A 421 -0.32 9.33 -17.48
N ARG A 422 0.68 10.20 -17.74
CA ARG A 422 0.49 11.66 -17.75
C ARG A 422 -0.27 12.07 -19.01
N GLN A 423 -1.29 12.91 -18.85
CA GLN A 423 -2.00 13.59 -19.92
C GLN A 423 -2.00 15.10 -19.66
N HIS A 424 -2.56 15.89 -20.57
CA HIS A 424 -2.68 17.34 -20.43
C HIS A 424 -3.45 17.71 -19.15
N GLY A 425 -2.74 18.11 -18.10
CA GLY A 425 -3.32 18.48 -16.80
C GLY A 425 -3.72 17.32 -15.88
N SER A 426 -3.30 16.07 -16.14
CA SER A 426 -3.61 14.93 -15.24
C SER A 426 -2.58 13.80 -15.27
N ILE A 427 -2.65 12.91 -14.27
CA ILE A 427 -1.94 11.63 -14.20
C ILE A 427 -2.96 10.54 -13.87
N HIS A 428 -3.03 9.48 -14.68
CA HIS A 428 -3.77 8.26 -14.36
C HIS A 428 -2.83 7.22 -13.74
N LEU A 429 -3.19 6.72 -12.55
CA LEU A 429 -2.49 5.66 -11.84
C LEU A 429 -3.32 4.37 -11.96
N SER A 430 -2.80 3.38 -12.68
CA SER A 430 -3.52 2.14 -13.02
C SER A 430 -2.74 0.89 -12.62
N GLN A 431 -3.47 -0.17 -12.24
CA GLN A 431 -2.94 -1.50 -11.95
C GLN A 431 -3.47 -2.56 -12.94
N ARG A 432 -3.95 -2.18 -14.14
CA ARG A 432 -4.60 -3.08 -15.13
C ARG A 432 -3.88 -4.41 -15.33
N HIS A 433 -2.56 -4.42 -15.54
CA HIS A 433 -1.79 -5.64 -15.74
C HIS A 433 -1.84 -6.58 -14.50
N TYR A 434 -1.66 -6.01 -13.30
CA TYR A 434 -1.77 -6.75 -12.04
C TYR A 434 -3.19 -7.28 -11.77
N ILE A 435 -4.24 -6.57 -12.23
CA ILE A 435 -5.61 -7.08 -12.19
C ILE A 435 -5.74 -8.33 -13.09
N LEU A 436 -5.14 -8.33 -14.28
CA LEU A 436 -5.15 -9.48 -15.20
C LEU A 436 -4.39 -10.68 -14.61
N GLU A 437 -3.19 -10.48 -14.04
CA GLU A 437 -2.44 -11.54 -13.34
C GLU A 437 -3.27 -12.17 -12.19
N ILE A 438 -3.98 -11.35 -11.42
CA ILE A 438 -4.83 -11.83 -10.32
C ILE A 438 -6.04 -12.63 -10.85
N LEU A 439 -6.66 -12.19 -11.95
CA LEU A 439 -7.78 -12.88 -12.59
C LEU A 439 -7.35 -14.24 -13.18
N GLU A 440 -6.22 -14.29 -13.88
CA GLU A 440 -5.63 -15.51 -14.42
C GLU A 440 -5.33 -16.51 -13.30
N ARG A 441 -4.58 -16.08 -12.28
CA ARG A 441 -4.22 -16.91 -11.12
C ARG A 441 -5.42 -17.39 -10.31
N ALA A 442 -6.56 -16.70 -10.38
CA ALA A 442 -7.81 -17.11 -9.76
C ALA A 442 -8.69 -18.03 -10.65
N GLY A 443 -8.30 -18.26 -11.91
CA GLY A 443 -9.15 -18.97 -12.89
C GLY A 443 -10.41 -18.19 -13.28
N MET A 444 -10.32 -16.86 -13.29
CA MET A 444 -11.46 -15.94 -13.42
C MET A 444 -11.34 -14.94 -14.57
N THR A 445 -10.40 -15.13 -15.50
CA THR A 445 -10.23 -14.28 -16.71
C THR A 445 -11.56 -14.05 -17.43
N ASP A 446 -12.35 -15.10 -17.68
CA ASP A 446 -13.61 -15.00 -18.44
C ASP A 446 -14.87 -14.93 -17.56
N CYS A 447 -14.72 -14.50 -16.30
CA CYS A 447 -15.87 -14.36 -15.41
C CYS A 447 -16.80 -13.21 -15.85
N LYS A 448 -18.11 -13.46 -15.84
CA LYS A 448 -19.14 -12.44 -16.13
C LYS A 448 -19.01 -11.27 -15.13
N PRO A 449 -18.83 -10.01 -15.56
CA PRO A 449 -18.67 -8.88 -14.65
C PRO A 449 -19.80 -8.66 -13.64
N CYS A 450 -19.55 -7.84 -12.60
CA CYS A 450 -20.60 -7.25 -11.75
C CYS A 450 -20.35 -5.76 -11.50
N SER A 451 -21.39 -5.03 -11.08
CA SER A 451 -21.39 -3.57 -10.98
C SER A 451 -20.81 -3.00 -9.68
N THR A 452 -20.77 -3.79 -8.60
CA THR A 452 -20.20 -3.41 -7.29
C THR A 452 -19.34 -4.56 -6.72
N PRO A 453 -18.30 -4.27 -5.92
CA PRO A 453 -17.43 -5.28 -5.31
C PRO A 453 -18.08 -6.01 -4.14
N ILE A 454 -19.16 -5.47 -3.54
CA ILE A 454 -19.92 -6.04 -2.42
C ILE A 454 -21.41 -5.70 -2.53
N ASP A 455 -22.29 -6.50 -1.93
CA ASP A 455 -23.74 -6.25 -1.85
C ASP A 455 -24.11 -5.38 -0.64
N THR A 456 -25.22 -4.64 -0.76
CA THR A 456 -25.73 -3.72 0.28
C THR A 456 -26.03 -4.40 1.63
N GLN A 457 -26.44 -5.67 1.61
CA GLN A 457 -26.80 -6.43 2.82
C GLN A 457 -25.69 -7.37 3.30
N SER A 458 -24.53 -7.44 2.62
CA SER A 458 -23.50 -8.44 2.93
C SER A 458 -22.68 -8.05 4.17
N LYS A 459 -23.03 -8.62 5.32
CA LYS A 459 -22.25 -8.57 6.56
C LYS A 459 -21.70 -9.97 6.87
N LEU A 460 -20.40 -10.15 6.65
CA LEU A 460 -19.73 -11.44 6.82
C LEU A 460 -19.59 -11.82 8.30
N SER A 461 -19.80 -13.11 8.56
CA SER A 461 -19.60 -13.78 9.85
C SER A 461 -18.53 -14.87 9.73
N ALA A 462 -17.91 -15.26 10.84
CA ALA A 462 -17.01 -16.42 10.92
C ALA A 462 -17.69 -17.78 10.67
N THR A 463 -19.03 -17.85 10.57
CA THR A 463 -19.78 -19.08 10.30
C THR A 463 -19.71 -19.54 8.85
N GLY A 464 -19.79 -20.86 8.62
CA GLY A 464 -19.94 -21.49 7.31
C GLY A 464 -18.84 -22.52 7.01
N ASP A 465 -18.97 -23.22 5.90
CA ASP A 465 -18.02 -24.28 5.50
C ASP A 465 -16.61 -23.72 5.29
N PRO A 466 -15.54 -24.44 5.68
CA PRO A 466 -14.16 -24.00 5.47
C PRO A 466 -13.78 -24.00 3.98
N VAL A 467 -12.88 -23.11 3.58
CA VAL A 467 -12.33 -23.09 2.21
C VAL A 467 -11.26 -24.17 2.04
N ASN A 468 -11.48 -25.08 1.09
CA ASN A 468 -10.60 -26.22 0.75
C ASN A 468 -9.10 -25.86 0.64
N ASN A 469 -8.77 -24.68 0.08
CA ASN A 469 -7.40 -24.15 0.09
C ASN A 469 -7.34 -22.73 0.65
N ALA A 470 -7.16 -22.63 1.96
CA ALA A 470 -6.96 -21.36 2.67
C ALA A 470 -5.68 -20.60 2.24
N THR A 471 -4.71 -21.26 1.60
CA THR A 471 -3.49 -20.59 1.11
C THR A 471 -3.73 -19.85 -0.20
N ASP A 472 -4.52 -20.40 -1.12
CA ASP A 472 -4.95 -19.67 -2.34
C ASP A 472 -5.82 -18.47 -1.95
N TYR A 473 -6.72 -18.65 -0.98
CA TYR A 473 -7.51 -17.55 -0.40
C TYR A 473 -6.60 -16.41 0.10
N ARG A 474 -5.59 -16.72 0.92
CA ARG A 474 -4.62 -15.73 1.42
C ARG A 474 -3.82 -15.06 0.29
N SER A 475 -3.40 -15.84 -0.71
CA SER A 475 -2.66 -15.36 -1.89
C SER A 475 -3.46 -14.35 -2.72
N ILE A 476 -4.76 -14.60 -2.90
CA ILE A 476 -5.66 -13.68 -3.61
C ILE A 476 -6.00 -12.48 -2.71
N ALA A 477 -6.35 -12.68 -1.44
CA ALA A 477 -6.67 -11.59 -0.51
C ALA A 477 -5.50 -10.59 -0.35
N GLY A 478 -4.26 -11.07 -0.20
CA GLY A 478 -3.07 -10.21 -0.13
C GLY A 478 -2.81 -9.41 -1.41
N ALA A 479 -3.12 -9.97 -2.58
CA ALA A 479 -2.99 -9.27 -3.86
C ALA A 479 -4.13 -8.25 -4.09
N LEU A 480 -5.37 -8.58 -3.66
CA LEU A 480 -6.47 -7.62 -3.60
C LEU A 480 -6.16 -6.45 -2.66
N GLN A 481 -5.46 -6.70 -1.53
CA GLN A 481 -4.97 -5.64 -0.64
C GLN A 481 -3.98 -4.72 -1.35
N TYR A 482 -3.10 -5.25 -2.21
CA TYR A 482 -2.16 -4.43 -3.00
C TYR A 482 -2.86 -3.62 -4.12
N LEU A 483 -3.97 -4.12 -4.68
CA LEU A 483 -4.81 -3.34 -5.61
C LEU A 483 -5.48 -2.12 -4.97
N THR A 484 -5.63 -2.08 -3.64
CA THR A 484 -6.21 -0.90 -2.97
C THR A 484 -5.36 0.36 -3.13
N PHE A 485 -4.14 0.28 -3.66
CA PHE A 485 -3.23 1.42 -3.90
C PHE A 485 -3.79 2.39 -4.96
N THR A 486 -4.40 1.89 -6.05
CA THR A 486 -5.12 2.74 -7.02
C THR A 486 -6.63 2.48 -7.05
N ARG A 487 -7.13 1.56 -6.22
CA ARG A 487 -8.56 1.18 -6.13
C ARG A 487 -9.14 1.38 -4.73
N PRO A 488 -9.34 2.62 -4.27
CA PRO A 488 -10.07 2.90 -3.03
C PRO A 488 -11.52 2.37 -3.06
N ASP A 489 -12.10 2.27 -4.25
CA ASP A 489 -13.47 1.78 -4.50
C ASP A 489 -13.70 0.30 -4.14
N ILE A 490 -12.63 -0.49 -3.98
CA ILE A 490 -12.72 -1.87 -3.44
C ILE A 490 -12.30 -1.97 -1.96
N ALA A 491 -11.76 -0.90 -1.36
CA ALA A 491 -11.06 -0.99 -0.07
C ALA A 491 -11.92 -1.55 1.07
N TYR A 492 -13.22 -1.24 1.13
CA TYR A 492 -14.14 -1.84 2.10
C TYR A 492 -14.30 -3.35 1.88
N ALA A 493 -14.61 -3.78 0.65
CA ALA A 493 -14.82 -5.19 0.32
C ALA A 493 -13.55 -6.03 0.54
N VAL A 494 -12.39 -5.47 0.21
CA VAL A 494 -11.08 -6.09 0.47
C VAL A 494 -10.80 -6.17 1.97
N GLN A 495 -11.06 -5.11 2.74
CA GLN A 495 -10.94 -5.15 4.20
C GLN A 495 -11.85 -6.23 4.80
N GLN A 496 -13.07 -6.44 4.31
CA GLN A 496 -13.95 -7.50 4.81
C GLN A 496 -13.38 -8.91 4.60
N VAL A 497 -12.78 -9.23 3.43
CA VAL A 497 -12.13 -10.54 3.24
C VAL A 497 -10.84 -10.66 4.08
N CYS A 498 -10.07 -9.58 4.22
CA CYS A 498 -8.86 -9.58 5.03
C CYS A 498 -9.10 -9.84 6.53
N LEU A 499 -10.32 -9.67 7.05
CA LEU A 499 -10.66 -10.04 8.44
C LEU A 499 -10.58 -11.55 8.72
N PHE A 500 -10.65 -12.41 7.70
CA PHE A 500 -10.80 -13.87 7.86
C PHE A 500 -9.62 -14.69 7.29
N MET A 501 -8.47 -14.06 7.01
CA MET A 501 -7.29 -14.75 6.42
C MET A 501 -6.73 -15.93 7.23
N HIS A 502 -7.01 -15.98 8.54
CA HIS A 502 -6.62 -17.08 9.41
C HIS A 502 -7.44 -18.36 9.13
N ASP A 503 -8.78 -18.22 9.09
CA ASP A 503 -9.75 -19.30 8.95
C ASP A 503 -10.87 -18.90 7.96
N PRO A 504 -10.58 -18.95 6.65
CA PRO A 504 -11.50 -18.47 5.63
C PRO A 504 -12.62 -19.48 5.35
N ARG A 505 -13.86 -18.98 5.28
CA ARG A 505 -15.08 -19.75 5.00
C ARG A 505 -15.62 -19.46 3.60
N MET A 506 -16.45 -20.37 3.08
CA MET A 506 -17.01 -20.30 1.73
C MET A 506 -17.74 -18.98 1.41
N PRO A 507 -18.49 -18.33 2.34
CA PRO A 507 -19.02 -16.98 2.11
C PRO A 507 -17.94 -15.92 1.85
N HIS A 508 -16.77 -16.04 2.47
CA HIS A 508 -15.66 -15.11 2.27
C HIS A 508 -14.99 -15.33 0.92
N LEU A 509 -14.88 -16.58 0.46
CA LEU A 509 -14.43 -16.91 -0.89
C LEU A 509 -15.43 -16.42 -1.96
N ALA A 510 -16.73 -16.46 -1.67
CA ALA A 510 -17.75 -15.88 -2.55
C ALA A 510 -17.57 -14.35 -2.68
N LEU A 511 -17.21 -13.64 -1.60
CA LEU A 511 -16.88 -12.21 -1.68
C LEU A 511 -15.59 -11.96 -2.49
N ILE A 512 -14.53 -12.76 -2.34
CA ILE A 512 -13.35 -12.68 -3.22
C ILE A 512 -13.77 -12.84 -4.69
N LYS A 513 -14.56 -13.85 -5.03
CA LYS A 513 -15.07 -14.06 -6.40
C LYS A 513 -15.91 -12.88 -6.89
N ARG A 514 -16.66 -12.19 -6.04
CA ARG A 514 -17.36 -10.95 -6.41
C ARG A 514 -16.41 -9.79 -6.69
N ILE A 515 -15.42 -9.55 -5.84
CA ILE A 515 -14.42 -8.48 -6.04
C ILE A 515 -13.69 -8.70 -7.39
N LEU A 516 -13.35 -9.95 -7.72
CA LEU A 516 -12.74 -10.31 -9.00
C LEU A 516 -13.68 -10.04 -10.19
N ARG A 517 -14.97 -10.41 -10.10
CA ARG A 517 -15.97 -10.07 -11.13
C ARG A 517 -16.16 -8.56 -11.30
N TYR A 518 -16.05 -7.78 -10.22
CA TYR A 518 -16.10 -6.33 -10.28
C TYR A 518 -14.86 -5.75 -10.99
N LEU A 519 -13.68 -6.27 -10.67
CA LEU A 519 -12.41 -5.90 -11.31
C LEU A 519 -12.38 -6.25 -12.80
N ARG A 520 -12.90 -7.42 -13.22
CA ARG A 520 -13.06 -7.78 -14.64
C ARG A 520 -14.01 -6.83 -15.39
N GLY A 521 -14.98 -6.21 -14.71
CA GLY A 521 -15.82 -5.15 -15.27
C GLY A 521 -15.21 -3.75 -15.23
N THR A 522 -14.03 -3.58 -14.63
CA THR A 522 -13.40 -2.28 -14.36
C THR A 522 -11.87 -2.32 -14.51
N LEU A 523 -11.37 -3.07 -15.51
CA LEU A 523 -9.93 -3.28 -15.76
C LEU A 523 -9.18 -1.96 -15.99
N ASP A 524 -9.82 -1.03 -16.69
CA ASP A 524 -9.25 0.27 -17.08
C ASP A 524 -9.45 1.36 -16.02
N HIS A 525 -10.17 1.06 -14.94
CA HIS A 525 -10.38 1.99 -13.84
C HIS A 525 -9.14 2.07 -12.95
N GLY A 526 -8.69 3.30 -12.74
CA GLY A 526 -7.58 3.66 -11.86
C GLY A 526 -7.81 5.04 -11.25
N LEU A 527 -6.92 5.48 -10.38
CA LEU A 527 -7.02 6.79 -9.73
C LEU A 527 -6.50 7.87 -10.68
N ILE A 528 -7.32 8.87 -11.01
CA ILE A 528 -6.86 10.06 -11.73
C ILE A 528 -6.50 11.16 -10.73
N LEU A 529 -5.31 11.73 -10.85
CA LEU A 529 -4.92 12.99 -10.23
C LEU A 529 -5.01 14.10 -11.28
N HIS A 530 -5.69 15.19 -10.98
CA HIS A 530 -5.87 16.36 -11.85
C HIS A 530 -5.00 17.53 -11.38
N ARG A 531 -4.73 18.50 -12.27
CA ARG A 531 -4.26 19.83 -11.87
C ARG A 531 -5.38 20.54 -11.11
N THR A 532 -5.11 20.89 -9.86
CA THR A 532 -6.04 21.52 -8.90
C THR A 532 -5.26 22.49 -8.00
N ASP A 533 -5.94 23.32 -7.21
CA ASP A 533 -5.33 24.19 -6.20
C ASP A 533 -5.08 23.40 -4.89
N PRO A 534 -3.82 23.14 -4.49
CA PRO A 534 -3.50 22.38 -3.28
C PRO A 534 -3.55 23.23 -1.99
N SER A 535 -4.34 24.31 -1.95
CA SER A 535 -4.45 25.22 -0.80
C SER A 535 -5.43 24.77 0.30
N ALA A 536 -6.19 23.69 0.07
CA ALA A 536 -7.18 23.17 1.01
C ALA A 536 -7.09 21.63 1.15
N LEU A 537 -7.31 21.15 2.38
CA LEU A 537 -7.62 19.74 2.65
C LEU A 537 -9.10 19.62 3.02
N VAL A 538 -9.75 18.60 2.47
CA VAL A 538 -11.11 18.19 2.81
C VAL A 538 -11.10 16.72 3.20
N VAL A 539 -11.74 16.37 4.31
CA VAL A 539 -11.87 15.00 4.79
C VAL A 539 -13.34 14.61 4.80
N TYR A 540 -13.64 13.38 4.41
CA TYR A 540 -14.93 12.71 4.64
C TYR A 540 -14.70 11.55 5.60
N THR A 541 -15.58 11.37 6.60
CA THR A 541 -15.50 10.31 7.61
C THR A 541 -16.88 9.73 7.91
N ASP A 542 -16.96 8.40 8.04
CA ASP A 542 -18.20 7.63 8.31
C ASP A 542 -17.90 6.36 9.15
N ALA A 543 -18.89 5.77 9.81
CA ALA A 543 -18.79 4.47 10.48
C ALA A 543 -20.05 3.59 10.41
N ASP A 544 -19.92 2.36 9.88
CA ASP A 544 -20.95 1.32 10.02
C ASP A 544 -21.00 0.84 11.49
N TRP A 545 -21.85 1.50 12.30
CA TRP A 545 -21.96 1.25 13.73
C TRP A 545 -22.36 -0.19 14.03
N ALA A 546 -21.51 -0.88 14.80
CA ALA A 546 -21.65 -2.29 15.09
C ALA A 546 -21.85 -3.14 13.81
N GLY A 547 -21.11 -2.80 12.75
CA GLY A 547 -21.16 -3.49 11.45
C GLY A 547 -20.89 -4.98 11.50
N CYS A 548 -19.91 -5.42 12.30
CA CYS A 548 -19.56 -6.83 12.41
C CYS A 548 -20.65 -7.62 13.18
N PRO A 549 -21.21 -8.71 12.64
CA PRO A 549 -22.19 -9.53 13.34
C PRO A 549 -21.56 -10.18 14.59
N ASP A 550 -20.42 -10.86 14.42
CA ASP A 550 -19.78 -11.69 15.45
C ASP A 550 -19.30 -10.89 16.68
N THR A 551 -18.79 -9.68 16.47
CA THR A 551 -18.09 -8.91 17.51
C THR A 551 -18.77 -7.59 17.88
N ARG A 552 -19.83 -7.20 17.14
CA ARG A 552 -20.50 -5.89 17.24
C ARG A 552 -19.56 -4.68 17.16
N LYS A 553 -18.33 -4.85 16.63
CA LYS A 553 -17.38 -3.76 16.35
C LYS A 553 -17.77 -3.05 15.05
N SER A 554 -17.64 -1.73 15.01
CA SER A 554 -17.94 -0.90 13.85
C SER A 554 -16.82 -0.95 12.81
N THR A 555 -17.11 -0.54 11.56
CA THR A 555 -16.08 -0.25 10.54
C THR A 555 -16.02 1.25 10.32
N SER A 556 -14.85 1.88 10.50
CA SER A 556 -14.64 3.30 10.18
C SER A 556 -13.98 3.47 8.83
N GLY A 557 -14.47 4.48 8.09
CA GLY A 557 -13.97 4.90 6.80
C GLY A 557 -13.52 6.36 6.81
N TYR A 558 -12.49 6.67 6.01
CA TYR A 558 -12.21 8.06 5.64
C TYR A 558 -11.63 8.18 4.23
N GLY A 559 -11.85 9.34 3.61
CA GLY A 559 -11.15 9.81 2.41
C GLY A 559 -10.65 11.24 2.62
N VAL A 560 -9.41 11.53 2.20
CA VAL A 560 -8.80 12.86 2.31
C VAL A 560 -8.40 13.38 0.94
N PHE A 561 -8.92 14.56 0.59
CA PHE A 561 -8.67 15.28 -0.64
C PHE A 561 -7.74 16.47 -0.42
N LEU A 562 -6.85 16.73 -1.37
CA LEU A 562 -6.00 17.93 -1.48
C LEU A 562 -6.35 18.64 -2.78
N GLY A 563 -7.02 19.80 -2.68
CA GLY A 563 -7.85 20.28 -3.78
C GLY A 563 -8.87 19.20 -4.18
N ASP A 564 -9.01 18.94 -5.48
CA ASP A 564 -9.93 17.94 -6.03
C ASP A 564 -9.39 16.49 -6.03
N ASN A 565 -8.17 16.26 -5.50
CA ASN A 565 -7.46 14.98 -5.61
C ASN A 565 -7.47 14.15 -4.32
N LEU A 566 -7.93 12.90 -4.39
CA LEU A 566 -7.93 11.96 -3.28
C LEU A 566 -6.51 11.42 -2.95
N ILE A 567 -5.85 12.05 -1.97
CA ILE A 567 -4.47 11.75 -1.57
C ILE A 567 -4.33 10.77 -0.38
N SER A 568 -5.40 10.49 0.39
CA SER A 568 -5.40 9.40 1.38
C SER A 568 -6.79 8.79 1.60
N TRP A 569 -6.84 7.56 2.11
CA TRP A 569 -8.07 6.86 2.49
C TRP A 569 -7.81 5.73 3.49
N SER A 570 -8.86 5.25 4.15
CA SER A 570 -8.82 4.06 4.99
C SER A 570 -10.20 3.41 5.09
N SER A 571 -10.23 2.08 5.17
CA SER A 571 -11.36 1.28 5.66
C SER A 571 -10.79 0.35 6.73
N LYS A 572 -11.23 0.46 8.00
CA LYS A 572 -10.70 -0.34 9.11
C LYS A 572 -11.79 -0.67 10.14
N ARG A 573 -11.82 -1.91 10.63
CA ARG A 573 -12.65 -2.31 11.78
C ARG A 573 -12.10 -1.65 13.05
N GLN A 574 -12.96 -1.03 13.85
CA GLN A 574 -12.60 -0.39 15.12
C GLN A 574 -12.02 -1.44 16.09
N PRO A 575 -11.00 -1.09 16.92
CA PRO A 575 -10.40 -2.03 17.86
C PRO A 575 -11.37 -2.40 19.00
N THR A 576 -12.19 -1.45 19.44
CA THR A 576 -13.20 -1.56 20.50
C THR A 576 -14.62 -1.57 19.92
N VAL A 577 -15.59 -1.97 20.74
CA VAL A 577 -17.02 -1.81 20.44
C VAL A 577 -17.43 -0.37 20.79
N SER A 578 -18.22 0.27 19.93
CA SER A 578 -18.81 1.59 20.17
C SER A 578 -20.23 1.43 20.71
N ARG A 579 -20.55 2.09 21.82
CA ARG A 579 -21.82 1.94 22.56
C ARG A 579 -22.97 2.73 21.95
N SER A 580 -22.69 3.62 21.00
CA SER A 580 -23.66 4.35 20.18
C SER A 580 -23.09 4.61 18.79
N SER A 581 -23.95 4.97 17.83
CA SER A 581 -23.52 5.46 16.51
C SER A 581 -22.64 6.71 16.64
N ALA A 582 -23.04 7.68 17.46
CA ALA A 582 -22.24 8.88 17.70
C ALA A 582 -20.82 8.59 18.25
N GLU A 583 -20.63 7.54 19.06
CA GLU A 583 -19.29 7.09 19.51
C GLU A 583 -18.48 6.48 18.35
N ALA A 584 -19.13 5.70 17.48
CA ALA A 584 -18.49 5.11 16.30
C ALA A 584 -18.06 6.17 15.28
N GLU A 585 -18.92 7.15 15.03
CA GLU A 585 -18.67 8.28 14.14
C GLU A 585 -17.61 9.22 14.68
N TYR A 586 -17.62 9.52 15.99
CA TYR A 586 -16.58 10.35 16.57
C TYR A 586 -15.19 9.70 16.47
N ARG A 587 -15.10 8.37 16.57
CA ARG A 587 -13.86 7.63 16.27
C ARG A 587 -13.47 7.71 14.79
N ALA A 588 -14.41 7.74 13.85
CA ALA A 588 -14.09 7.98 12.43
C ALA A 588 -13.54 9.40 12.21
N VAL A 589 -14.20 10.41 12.77
CA VAL A 589 -13.76 11.82 12.78
C VAL A 589 -12.35 11.94 13.37
N ALA A 590 -12.07 11.34 14.53
CA ALA A 590 -10.75 11.39 15.16
C ALA A 590 -9.64 10.77 14.30
N ASN A 591 -9.91 9.65 13.62
CA ASN A 591 -8.96 9.05 12.67
C ASN A 591 -8.73 9.95 11.45
N GLY A 592 -9.78 10.54 10.86
CA GLY A 592 -9.65 11.49 9.75
C GLY A 592 -8.91 12.77 10.14
N VAL A 593 -9.13 13.27 11.35
CA VAL A 593 -8.42 14.42 11.94
C VAL A 593 -6.95 14.09 12.21
N ALA A 594 -6.61 12.86 12.61
CA ALA A 594 -5.23 12.42 12.79
C ALA A 594 -4.48 12.38 11.44
N GLU A 595 -5.06 11.76 10.41
CA GLU A 595 -4.50 11.71 9.06
C GLU A 595 -4.32 13.12 8.49
N ALA A 596 -5.34 13.98 8.59
CA ALA A 596 -5.26 15.37 8.17
C ALA A 596 -4.18 16.16 8.94
N SER A 597 -4.03 15.92 10.25
CA SER A 597 -2.99 16.57 11.07
C SER A 597 -1.58 16.13 10.67
N TRP A 598 -1.41 14.89 10.20
CA TRP A 598 -0.15 14.43 9.60
C TRP A 598 0.07 15.05 8.21
N LEU A 599 -0.94 15.08 7.35
CA LEU A 599 -0.86 15.71 6.02
C LEU A 599 -0.58 17.23 6.10
N ARG A 600 -1.15 17.95 7.07
CA ARG A 600 -0.82 19.37 7.32
C ARG A 600 0.66 19.57 7.66
N LYS A 601 1.29 18.64 8.40
CA LYS A 601 2.74 18.66 8.70
C LYS A 601 3.57 18.30 7.46
N LEU A 602 3.15 17.30 6.69
CA LEU A 602 3.82 16.91 5.44
C LEU A 602 3.83 18.08 4.44
N LEU A 603 2.71 18.76 4.29
CA LEU A 603 2.58 19.93 3.41
C LEU A 603 3.39 21.14 3.90
N LEU A 604 3.55 21.32 5.22
CA LEU A 604 4.48 22.32 5.79
C LEU A 604 5.95 21.99 5.46
N GLU A 605 6.37 20.73 5.61
CA GLU A 605 7.71 20.27 5.25
C GLU A 605 7.99 20.42 3.74
N LEU A 606 7.02 20.03 2.90
CA LEU A 606 6.98 20.24 1.44
C LEU A 606 6.83 21.72 1.00
N ARG A 607 7.02 22.71 1.90
CA ARG A 607 6.93 24.15 1.57
C ARG A 607 5.61 24.54 0.88
N SER A 608 4.51 23.86 1.22
CA SER A 608 3.16 24.10 0.73
C SER A 608 2.15 24.25 1.88
N PRO A 609 2.44 25.09 2.91
CA PRO A 609 1.64 25.16 4.13
C PRO A 609 0.21 25.63 3.86
N LEU A 610 -0.77 24.94 4.46
CA LEU A 610 -2.18 25.29 4.32
C LEU A 610 -2.57 26.44 5.24
N THR A 611 -2.87 27.60 4.65
CA THR A 611 -3.44 28.75 5.37
C THR A 611 -4.91 28.53 5.76
N ARG A 612 -5.64 27.72 4.98
CA ARG A 612 -7.04 27.38 5.23
C ARG A 612 -7.19 26.32 6.32
N THR A 613 -8.23 26.44 7.14
CA THR A 613 -8.72 25.40 8.07
C THR A 613 -9.15 24.16 7.29
N THR A 614 -8.77 22.96 7.75
CA THR A 614 -9.20 21.70 7.13
C THR A 614 -10.65 21.41 7.47
N LEU A 615 -11.49 21.15 6.46
CA LEU A 615 -12.87 20.76 6.65
C LEU A 615 -12.97 19.24 6.84
N VAL A 616 -13.78 18.80 7.81
CA VAL A 616 -14.01 17.37 8.10
C VAL A 616 -15.51 17.11 8.11
N TYR A 617 -15.99 16.34 7.13
CA TYR A 617 -17.39 16.05 6.91
C TYR A 617 -17.80 14.70 7.52
N CYS A 618 -18.87 14.72 8.32
CA CYS A 618 -19.54 13.56 8.91
C CYS A 618 -21.06 13.82 8.83
N ASP A 619 -21.90 12.80 8.61
CA ASP A 619 -23.36 12.97 8.56
C ASP A 619 -24.01 12.87 9.96
N ASN A 620 -23.24 12.52 10.99
CA ASN A 620 -23.74 12.41 12.35
C ASN A 620 -23.69 13.76 13.09
N ILE A 621 -24.83 14.45 13.13
CA ILE A 621 -25.03 15.73 13.83
C ILE A 621 -24.55 15.68 15.30
N SER A 622 -24.69 14.56 16.01
CA SER A 622 -24.20 14.44 17.40
C SER A 622 -22.67 14.42 17.48
N ALA A 623 -21.98 13.77 16.53
CA ALA A 623 -20.52 13.79 16.45
C ALA A 623 -20.01 15.21 16.12
N VAL A 624 -20.70 15.94 15.24
CA VAL A 624 -20.41 17.36 14.95
C VAL A 624 -20.53 18.21 16.22
N TYR A 625 -21.64 18.13 16.97
CA TYR A 625 -21.82 18.89 18.22
C TYR A 625 -20.79 18.56 19.31
N LEU A 626 -20.37 17.29 19.41
CA LEU A 626 -19.33 16.85 20.36
C LEU A 626 -17.94 17.45 20.05
N SER A 627 -17.67 17.81 18.79
CA SER A 627 -16.39 18.41 18.37
C SER A 627 -16.21 19.87 18.80
N THR A 628 -17.30 20.58 19.08
CA THR A 628 -17.29 22.00 19.45
C THR A 628 -17.69 22.26 20.90
N ASN A 629 -18.61 21.48 21.47
CA ASN A 629 -19.16 21.75 22.80
C ASN A 629 -18.54 20.84 23.89
N PRO A 630 -17.99 21.39 25.00
CA PRO A 630 -17.38 20.59 26.06
C PRO A 630 -18.38 19.84 26.97
N VAL A 631 -19.67 20.15 26.87
CA VAL A 631 -20.71 19.94 27.91
C VAL A 631 -21.07 18.46 28.21
N GLN A 632 -20.46 17.48 27.53
CA GLN A 632 -20.75 16.05 27.73
C GLN A 632 -19.51 15.24 28.15
N HIS A 633 -19.32 15.04 29.47
CA HIS A 633 -18.29 14.15 30.04
C HIS A 633 -18.82 12.80 30.58
N GLN A 634 -20.06 12.72 31.10
CA GLN A 634 -20.51 11.51 31.80
C GLN A 634 -20.77 10.29 30.89
N ARG A 635 -21.16 10.50 29.61
CA ARG A 635 -21.54 9.42 28.67
C ARG A 635 -20.43 9.01 27.70
N THR A 636 -19.28 9.68 27.75
CA THR A 636 -18.29 9.76 26.65
C THR A 636 -16.89 9.30 27.02
N LYS A 637 -16.66 8.84 28.27
CA LYS A 637 -15.33 8.43 28.80
C LYS A 637 -14.55 7.47 27.90
N HIS A 638 -15.23 6.60 27.15
CA HIS A 638 -14.63 5.62 26.23
C HIS A 638 -14.04 6.24 24.95
N VAL A 639 -14.24 7.53 24.71
CA VAL A 639 -13.68 8.35 23.61
C VAL A 639 -13.15 9.69 24.11
N GLU A 640 -12.80 9.80 25.41
CA GLU A 640 -12.37 11.06 26.03
C GLU A 640 -11.06 11.60 25.42
N ILE A 641 -10.11 10.71 25.10
CA ILE A 641 -8.86 11.06 24.41
C ILE A 641 -9.15 11.58 22.99
N ASP A 642 -10.02 10.90 22.23
CA ASP A 642 -10.43 11.32 20.89
C ASP A 642 -11.10 12.71 20.93
N LEU A 643 -11.98 12.94 21.92
CA LEU A 643 -12.68 14.21 22.16
C LEU A 643 -11.69 15.34 22.46
N HIS A 644 -10.73 15.13 23.36
CA HIS A 644 -9.72 16.15 23.66
C HIS A 644 -8.83 16.44 22.44
N PHE A 645 -8.38 15.42 21.71
CA PHE A 645 -7.55 15.59 20.51
C PHE A 645 -8.26 16.37 19.40
N VAL A 646 -9.51 16.00 19.06
CA VAL A 646 -10.27 16.69 18.01
C VAL A 646 -10.62 18.12 18.45
N ARG A 647 -11.04 18.33 19.71
CA ARG A 647 -11.34 19.68 20.24
C ARG A 647 -10.11 20.58 20.27
N GLU A 648 -8.92 20.05 20.57
CA GLU A 648 -7.66 20.80 20.46
C GLU A 648 -7.45 21.33 19.03
N ARG A 649 -7.58 20.46 18.03
CA ARG A 649 -7.42 20.82 16.59
C ARG A 649 -8.47 21.82 16.10
N VAL A 650 -9.68 21.79 16.67
CA VAL A 650 -10.75 22.77 16.39
C VAL A 650 -10.48 24.11 17.08
N ALA A 651 -10.09 24.10 18.36
CA ALA A 651 -9.83 25.32 19.14
C ALA A 651 -8.68 26.17 18.57
N ILE A 652 -7.64 25.52 18.02
CA ILE A 652 -6.52 26.19 17.34
C ILE A 652 -6.79 26.51 15.86
N GLY A 653 -8.04 26.35 15.38
CA GLY A 653 -8.46 26.70 14.01
C GLY A 653 -7.87 25.83 12.89
N GLN A 654 -7.15 24.74 13.20
CA GLN A 654 -6.57 23.84 12.20
C GLN A 654 -7.63 22.97 11.50
N VAL A 655 -8.71 22.64 12.21
CA VAL A 655 -9.79 21.76 11.75
C VAL A 655 -11.16 22.40 12.04
N ARG A 656 -12.14 22.16 11.17
CA ARG A 656 -13.56 22.41 11.44
C ARG A 656 -14.38 21.19 11.01
N VAL A 657 -15.05 20.55 11.97
CA VAL A 657 -15.99 19.47 11.69
C VAL A 657 -17.33 20.06 11.26
N LEU A 658 -17.93 19.50 10.21
CA LEU A 658 -19.18 19.95 9.61
C LEU A 658 -20.09 18.77 9.29
N HIS A 659 -21.40 19.03 9.26
CA HIS A 659 -22.39 18.07 8.77
C HIS A 659 -22.37 17.99 7.24
N VAL A 660 -22.47 16.78 6.68
CA VAL A 660 -22.75 16.55 5.25
C VAL A 660 -23.99 15.64 5.11
N PRO A 661 -24.90 15.86 4.15
CA PRO A 661 -25.95 14.88 3.86
C PRO A 661 -25.36 13.55 3.37
N THR A 662 -25.96 12.42 3.74
CA THR A 662 -25.50 11.07 3.33
C THR A 662 -25.44 10.90 1.81
N SER A 663 -26.26 11.62 1.03
CA SER A 663 -26.18 11.69 -0.44
C SER A 663 -24.89 12.29 -0.99
N SER A 664 -24.04 12.87 -0.14
CA SER A 664 -22.73 13.44 -0.49
C SER A 664 -21.64 12.97 0.49
N GLN A 665 -21.90 11.91 1.25
CA GLN A 665 -20.95 11.31 2.19
C GLN A 665 -20.06 10.30 1.45
N TYR A 666 -19.00 10.79 0.81
CA TYR A 666 -18.10 9.92 0.04
C TYR A 666 -17.36 8.88 0.89
N ALA A 667 -17.36 8.98 2.22
CA ALA A 667 -16.77 7.97 3.09
C ALA A 667 -17.59 6.67 3.22
N ASP A 668 -18.87 6.68 2.85
CA ASP A 668 -19.76 5.50 2.88
C ASP A 668 -19.19 4.27 2.15
N ILE A 669 -18.50 4.51 1.04
CA ILE A 669 -17.88 3.46 0.20
C ILE A 669 -16.73 2.72 0.92
N PHE A 670 -16.26 3.25 2.06
CA PHE A 670 -15.24 2.66 2.91
C PHE A 670 -15.82 1.89 4.12
N THR A 671 -17.14 1.86 4.32
CA THR A 671 -17.77 1.32 5.55
C THR A 671 -18.91 0.33 5.31
N LYS A 672 -19.63 0.46 4.19
CA LYS A 672 -20.85 -0.33 3.91
C LYS A 672 -21.02 -0.60 2.41
N GLY A 673 -21.84 -1.59 2.09
CA GLY A 673 -22.20 -1.89 0.70
C GLY A 673 -23.24 -0.90 0.18
N LEU A 674 -23.02 -0.32 -1.00
CA LEU A 674 -23.86 0.74 -1.56
C LEU A 674 -24.70 0.28 -2.77
N PRO A 675 -25.89 0.88 -3.00
CA PRO A 675 -26.65 0.69 -4.23
C PRO A 675 -25.81 1.08 -5.46
N THR A 676 -26.01 0.38 -6.58
CA THR A 676 -25.15 0.51 -7.78
C THR A 676 -24.98 1.96 -8.26
N SER A 677 -26.03 2.78 -8.26
CA SER A 677 -25.97 4.19 -8.66
C SER A 677 -25.04 5.01 -7.75
N VAL A 678 -25.34 5.03 -6.45
CA VAL A 678 -24.57 5.75 -5.42
C VAL A 678 -23.11 5.26 -5.39
N PHE A 679 -22.88 3.96 -5.52
CA PHE A 679 -21.54 3.38 -5.61
C PHE A 679 -20.75 3.90 -6.83
N MET A 680 -21.39 3.96 -8.01
CA MET A 680 -20.74 4.48 -9.23
C MET A 680 -20.47 5.98 -9.15
N GLU A 681 -21.35 6.76 -8.53
CA GLU A 681 -21.19 8.19 -8.28
C GLU A 681 -20.03 8.46 -7.30
N PHE A 682 -20.03 7.81 -6.14
CA PHE A 682 -19.00 8.01 -5.12
C PHE A 682 -17.63 7.52 -5.61
N ARG A 683 -17.55 6.39 -6.32
CA ARG A 683 -16.33 5.96 -7.02
C ARG A 683 -15.79 7.04 -7.96
N SER A 684 -16.67 7.68 -8.73
CA SER A 684 -16.29 8.72 -9.69
C SER A 684 -15.88 10.03 -9.00
N SER A 685 -16.36 10.27 -7.78
CA SER A 685 -15.99 11.37 -6.89
C SER A 685 -14.67 11.11 -6.16
N LEU A 686 -14.36 9.85 -5.82
CA LEU A 686 -13.04 9.37 -5.37
C LEU A 686 -11.95 9.36 -6.48
N ASN A 687 -12.18 10.11 -7.56
CA ASN A 687 -11.36 10.13 -8.79
C ASN A 687 -11.08 8.76 -9.46
N VAL A 688 -11.78 7.68 -9.11
CA VAL A 688 -11.58 6.36 -9.75
C VAL A 688 -12.38 6.26 -11.04
N ARG A 689 -11.67 6.35 -12.17
CA ARG A 689 -12.25 6.53 -13.51
C ARG A 689 -11.50 5.67 -14.54
N PRO A 690 -12.15 5.28 -15.66
CA PRO A 690 -11.48 4.57 -16.73
C PRO A 690 -10.40 5.46 -17.37
N SER A 691 -9.42 4.84 -18.03
CA SER A 691 -8.50 5.56 -18.91
C SER A 691 -9.27 6.38 -19.95
N THR A 692 -8.90 7.64 -20.09
CA THR A 692 -9.36 8.55 -21.15
C THR A 692 -8.60 8.37 -22.47
N VAL A 693 -7.57 7.51 -22.50
CA VAL A 693 -6.91 7.13 -23.75
C VAL A 693 -7.84 6.18 -24.52
N SER A 694 -8.40 6.66 -25.64
CA SER A 694 -9.03 5.79 -26.62
C SER A 694 -7.98 4.82 -27.15
N THR A 695 -8.24 3.51 -27.04
CA THR A 695 -7.36 2.44 -27.53
C THR A 695 -7.38 2.39 -29.06
N ALA A 696 -6.59 3.26 -29.68
CA ALA A 696 -6.37 3.29 -31.12
C ALA A 696 -5.48 2.11 -31.56
N GLY A 697 -6.10 0.94 -31.77
CA GLY A 697 -5.46 -0.23 -32.39
C GLY A 697 -5.22 -1.41 -31.45
N GLU A 698 -6.27 -2.16 -31.14
CA GLU A 698 -6.18 -3.62 -31.03
C GLU A 698 -7.09 -4.20 -32.14
N CYS A 699 -6.48 -4.87 -33.12
CA CYS A 699 -7.10 -5.54 -34.26
C CYS A 699 -6.42 -6.90 -34.48
#